data_AF-A0A954HPE3-F1
#
_entry.id   AF-A0A954HPE3-F1
#
_cell.length_a   1.000
_cell.length_b   1.000
_cell.length_c   1.000
_cell.angle_alpha   90.00
_cell.angle_beta   90.00
_cell.angle_gamma   90.00
#
_symmetry.space_group_name_H-M   'P 1'
#
loop_
_entity.id
_entity.type
_entity.pdbx_description
1 polymer ?
#
loop_
_entity_poly.entity_id
_entity_poly.type
_entity_poly.pdbx_seq_one_letter_code
_entity_poly.pdbx_strand_id
1 'polypeptide(L)'
;MPTVPQITPGHCFDPALRAVRSEAADANVQIVQRESELSGMGRLLNPRSLLPSVSKLFGGSAPTSIRLNYLRYKPRRRCIALLEVSANDRTEFFTATAMTAGSWYRRQNKQTRSAAANSLPVPDGHLYLELFPADRYLRHAAKLFDSQSRDRLLRRILPADAEICPQITSELRTGTGVQIDRLAYKPARRLVVSVGVADVPRYVIKFHSTTGFSAAAQRLPFALMRPLPDIVPTHCCERYGAVATEWVSGRNLNTLFDCSPDIGGRSVLAETGRRLAELHACRLPSGVSLPVRRTVAVMAELRRLQEDLVFLYPPAAGEICRVIAAAAESLPAEETFTLIHGDFYAKQVIVSDHAVRFIDFDAVSIGNPWQDVGNFVAKLHWDHIRGRLSDNGLQTSVSEFLNGYRGQRPTDEQAGRCWLAIALLQCLPHTFRQAADDWPILFGRLLKLAGEALIGRTPKEAFVPACTPAGEAQREPVESPLSVSRRVRSALQHPTTRLEFPLPRLRFLEAQTVRMKPNRRCLLECSFVGDLSPARFNTDQAQDDVLKVLGKIRYRGIDRHTPELHRKLATAGFHRNPLVRIPRYLGTVPSMNMWLQEKVPAHTVTPDVLTPTKTHADIGRALAALHASGVCVDRRHGIDDEMAILHQRLGEVSHHYPEWSQGIGRILKRCDRLAASLPPAATCLLHRDFYFDQVLFDGSQITLLDLDLAAMGPPELDAGNYIAHLLEYGLRSPADAENCHRAARVFEQAYLAAGPAAQPSAVSAWTTISLARHISVANLFADRRHTIPKLLEVLTAASGNRTPSVLLF
;
A
#
# COMPACT_ATOMS: atom_id res chain seq x y z
N MET A 1 15.24 1.40 50.43
CA MET A 1 14.90 2.78 49.98
C MET A 1 16.18 3.60 49.92
N PRO A 2 16.60 4.04 48.74
CA PRO A 2 17.37 5.27 48.57
C PRO A 2 16.48 6.37 48.00
N THR A 3 16.65 7.55 48.57
CA THR A 3 15.91 8.80 48.38
C THR A 3 15.98 9.34 46.95
N VAL A 4 14.81 9.63 46.37
CA VAL A 4 14.64 10.46 45.18
C VAL A 4 15.11 11.89 45.51
N PRO A 5 15.95 12.55 44.70
CA PRO A 5 16.29 13.95 44.94
C PRO A 5 15.05 14.80 44.71
N GLN A 6 14.64 15.56 45.73
CA GLN A 6 13.66 16.64 45.59
C GLN A 6 14.24 17.71 44.65
N ILE A 7 13.60 17.90 43.51
CA ILE A 7 13.84 19.08 42.67
C ILE A 7 12.85 20.15 43.13
N THR A 8 13.34 21.12 43.89
CA THR A 8 12.64 22.35 44.25
C THR A 8 12.41 23.21 43.00
N PRO A 9 11.26 23.90 42.86
CA PRO A 9 10.98 24.72 41.70
C PRO A 9 11.68 26.09 41.83
N GLY A 10 12.82 26.23 41.15
CA GLY A 10 13.57 27.47 41.04
C GLY A 10 13.85 27.79 39.58
N HIS A 11 13.31 28.90 39.11
CA HIS A 11 13.45 29.44 37.76
C HIS A 11 14.91 29.50 37.27
N CYS A 12 15.19 28.81 36.17
CA CYS A 12 16.20 29.23 35.19
C CYS A 12 15.55 29.15 33.81
N PHE A 13 15.06 30.29 33.32
CA PHE A 13 14.42 30.42 32.02
C PHE A 13 15.51 30.44 30.93
N ASP A 14 15.80 29.29 30.32
CA ASP A 14 16.68 29.20 29.16
C ASP A 14 15.98 29.76 27.90
N PRO A 15 16.46 30.88 27.32
CA PRO A 15 15.88 31.49 26.12
C PRO A 15 15.92 30.57 24.90
N ALA A 16 16.90 29.67 24.80
CA ALA A 16 17.01 28.72 23.69
C ALA A 16 15.91 27.66 23.76
N LEU A 17 15.63 27.11 24.95
CA LEU A 17 14.49 26.22 25.18
C LEU A 17 13.14 26.90 24.90
N ARG A 18 13.02 28.22 25.15
CA ARG A 18 11.82 29.00 24.80
C ARG A 18 11.67 29.19 23.29
N ALA A 19 12.76 29.50 22.58
CA ALA A 19 12.76 29.65 21.12
C ALA A 19 12.41 28.32 20.41
N VAL A 20 12.98 27.21 20.87
CA VAL A 20 12.69 25.86 20.37
C VAL A 20 11.21 25.49 20.56
N ARG A 21 10.65 25.75 21.76
CA ARG A 21 9.23 25.52 22.04
C ARG A 21 8.32 26.44 21.24
N SER A 22 8.76 27.67 20.93
CA SER A 22 8.05 28.59 20.04
C SER A 22 7.99 28.05 18.61
N GLU A 23 9.12 27.59 18.06
CA GLU A 23 9.18 27.08 16.68
C GLU A 23 8.29 25.85 16.47
N ALA A 24 8.26 24.92 17.44
CA ALA A 24 7.37 23.77 17.37
C ALA A 24 5.89 24.14 17.60
N ALA A 25 5.60 25.11 18.46
CA ALA A 25 4.26 25.64 18.62
C ALA A 25 3.77 26.29 17.33
N ASP A 26 4.62 27.08 16.66
CA ASP A 26 4.33 27.71 15.38
C ASP A 26 4.12 26.67 14.28
N ALA A 27 4.95 25.63 14.21
CA ALA A 27 4.77 24.53 13.27
C ALA A 27 3.47 23.74 13.51
N ASN A 28 3.09 23.54 14.79
CA ASN A 28 1.83 22.90 15.17
C ASN A 28 0.60 23.76 14.83
N VAL A 29 0.70 25.09 14.98
CA VAL A 29 -0.36 26.02 14.56
C VAL A 29 -0.51 25.98 13.05
N GLN A 30 0.59 26.05 12.31
CA GLN A 30 0.58 26.02 10.85
C GLN A 30 -0.01 24.73 10.28
N ILE A 31 0.30 23.56 10.86
CA ILE A 31 -0.31 22.29 10.39
C ILE A 31 -1.81 22.23 10.67
N VAL A 32 -2.25 22.76 11.82
CA VAL A 32 -3.68 22.84 12.16
C VAL A 32 -4.42 23.77 11.19
N GLN A 33 -3.81 24.91 10.83
CA GLN A 33 -4.39 25.83 9.84
C GLN A 33 -4.52 25.20 8.45
N ARG A 34 -3.55 24.37 8.04
CA ARG A 34 -3.59 23.64 6.77
C ARG A 34 -4.56 22.46 6.77
N GLU A 35 -4.82 21.86 7.93
CA GLU A 35 -5.66 20.68 8.07
C GLU A 35 -7.12 21.07 8.35
N SER A 36 -7.79 21.60 7.33
CA SER A 36 -9.20 22.03 7.40
C SER A 36 -10.19 20.89 7.63
N GLU A 37 -9.85 19.67 7.16
CA GLU A 37 -10.72 18.50 7.25
C GLU A 37 -10.78 17.89 8.67
N LEU A 38 -9.81 18.19 9.53
CA LEU A 38 -9.70 17.65 10.89
C LEU A 38 -9.78 18.75 11.95
N SER A 39 -10.94 19.38 12.08
CA SER A 39 -11.23 20.43 13.08
C SER A 39 -10.72 20.14 14.51
N GLY A 40 -10.68 18.87 14.95
CA GLY A 40 -10.19 18.49 16.28
C GLY A 40 -8.67 18.33 16.40
N MET A 41 -7.90 18.47 15.32
CA MET A 41 -6.44 18.27 15.34
C MET A 41 -5.73 19.25 16.28
N GLY A 42 -6.18 20.51 16.34
CA GLY A 42 -5.62 21.49 17.29
C GLY A 42 -5.78 21.05 18.75
N ARG A 43 -6.90 20.41 19.08
CA ARG A 43 -7.14 19.86 20.43
C ARG A 43 -6.26 18.64 20.74
N LEU A 44 -5.91 17.85 19.72
CA LEU A 44 -4.99 16.72 19.91
C LEU A 44 -3.56 17.19 20.17
N LEU A 45 -3.11 18.24 19.47
CA LEU A 45 -1.78 18.83 19.66
C LEU A 45 -1.67 19.69 20.92
N ASN A 46 -2.80 20.16 21.45
CA ASN A 46 -2.90 20.80 22.76
C ASN A 46 -3.77 19.95 23.71
N PRO A 47 -3.22 18.86 24.28
CA PRO A 47 -4.01 17.88 25.01
C PRO A 47 -4.65 18.43 26.30
N ARG A 48 -4.15 19.55 26.86
CA ARG A 48 -4.81 20.23 27.98
C ARG A 48 -6.24 20.66 27.66
N SER A 49 -6.54 20.96 26.40
CA SER A 49 -7.90 21.28 25.93
C SER A 49 -8.89 20.11 26.07
N LEU A 50 -8.40 18.88 26.27
CA LEU A 50 -9.21 17.67 26.42
C LEU A 50 -9.49 17.32 27.89
N LEU A 51 -8.87 18.00 28.86
CA LEU A 51 -9.03 17.72 30.30
C LEU A 51 -10.50 17.62 30.75
N PRO A 52 -11.42 18.53 30.35
CA PRO A 52 -12.83 18.42 30.76
C PRO A 52 -13.51 17.16 30.25
N SER A 53 -13.15 16.71 29.04
CA SER A 53 -13.73 15.51 28.43
C SER A 53 -13.10 14.22 28.97
N VAL A 54 -11.80 14.26 29.27
CA VAL A 54 -11.07 13.16 29.92
C VAL A 54 -11.58 12.93 31.35
N SER A 55 -11.80 14.00 32.12
CA SER A 55 -12.30 13.92 33.51
C SER A 55 -13.65 13.18 33.61
N LYS A 56 -14.51 13.32 32.59
CA LYS A 56 -15.80 12.62 32.53
C LYS A 56 -15.65 11.09 32.42
N LEU A 57 -14.63 10.61 31.70
CA LEU A 57 -14.35 9.19 31.57
C LEU A 57 -13.45 8.65 32.70
N PHE A 58 -12.66 9.51 33.34
CA PHE A 58 -11.78 9.18 34.46
C PHE A 58 -12.52 9.19 35.82
N GLY A 59 -13.79 8.75 35.85
CA GLY A 59 -14.57 8.62 37.08
C GLY A 59 -14.77 9.93 37.87
N GLY A 60 -14.74 11.10 37.21
CA GLY A 60 -14.98 12.40 37.83
C GLY A 60 -13.80 13.01 38.61
N SER A 61 -12.68 12.28 38.75
CA SER A 61 -11.46 12.84 39.34
C SER A 61 -10.76 13.78 38.37
N ALA A 62 -10.31 14.95 38.85
CA ALA A 62 -9.56 15.90 38.05
C ALA A 62 -8.14 15.35 37.75
N PRO A 63 -7.73 15.23 36.49
CA PRO A 63 -6.38 14.78 36.14
C PRO A 63 -5.32 15.74 36.68
N THR A 64 -4.25 15.21 37.27
CA THR A 64 -3.07 15.98 37.69
C THR A 64 -2.13 16.25 36.52
N SER A 65 -2.11 15.35 35.52
CA SER A 65 -1.33 15.56 34.29
C SER A 65 -1.96 14.89 33.07
N ILE A 66 -1.67 15.46 31.90
CA ILE A 66 -2.02 14.90 30.60
C ILE A 66 -0.83 15.07 29.65
N ARG A 67 -0.36 13.97 29.06
CA ARG A 67 0.79 13.94 28.15
C ARG A 67 0.40 13.28 26.84
N LEU A 68 0.80 13.89 25.73
CA LEU A 68 0.68 13.29 24.40
C LEU A 68 1.89 12.39 24.15
N ASN A 69 1.67 11.08 24.01
CA ASN A 69 2.75 10.10 23.88
C ASN A 69 2.98 9.64 22.44
N TYR A 70 1.94 9.69 21.61
CA TYR A 70 2.01 9.18 20.24
C TYR A 70 0.89 9.78 19.39
N LEU A 71 1.21 10.12 18.15
CA LEU A 71 0.27 10.54 17.13
C LEU A 71 0.26 9.52 15.99
N ARG A 72 -0.89 9.35 15.33
CA ARG A 72 -0.99 8.68 14.05
C ARG A 72 -1.77 9.59 13.13
N TYR A 73 -1.03 10.40 12.42
CA TYR A 73 -1.56 11.36 11.49
C TYR A 73 -1.69 10.75 10.10
N LYS A 74 -2.85 10.94 9.48
CA LYS A 74 -3.11 10.70 8.07
C LYS A 74 -3.79 11.97 7.51
N PRO A 75 -3.07 12.77 6.72
CA PRO A 75 -3.57 14.03 6.17
C PRO A 75 -4.99 13.89 5.62
N ARG A 76 -5.85 14.87 5.93
CA ARG A 76 -7.24 14.99 5.44
C ARG A 76 -8.19 13.81 5.74
N ARG A 77 -7.77 12.88 6.60
CA ARG A 77 -8.56 11.65 6.87
C ARG A 77 -8.81 11.44 8.35
N ARG A 78 -7.74 11.42 9.14
CA ARG A 78 -7.83 11.25 10.61
C ARG A 78 -6.49 11.50 11.29
N CYS A 79 -6.56 11.92 12.54
CA CYS A 79 -5.43 11.93 13.45
C CYS A 79 -5.81 11.17 14.73
N ILE A 80 -4.96 10.25 15.19
CA ILE A 80 -5.19 9.48 16.42
C ILE A 80 -4.07 9.78 17.41
N ALA A 81 -4.40 10.33 18.56
CA ALA A 81 -3.48 10.57 19.66
C ALA A 81 -3.62 9.47 20.73
N LEU A 82 -2.48 9.05 21.28
CA LEU A 82 -2.40 8.32 22.54
C LEU A 82 -2.01 9.32 23.63
N LEU A 83 -2.89 9.46 24.60
CA LEU A 83 -2.72 10.34 25.74
C LEU A 83 -2.45 9.48 26.98
N GLU A 84 -1.50 9.90 27.79
CA GLU A 84 -1.27 9.37 29.12
C GLU A 84 -1.80 10.39 30.12
N VAL A 85 -2.69 9.94 30.99
CA VAL A 85 -3.41 10.79 31.94
C VAL A 85 -3.17 10.22 33.31
N SER A 86 -2.70 11.05 34.24
CA SER A 86 -2.50 10.65 35.62
C SER A 86 -3.42 11.43 36.56
N ALA A 87 -3.97 10.75 37.56
CA ALA A 87 -4.66 11.35 38.70
C ALA A 87 -4.62 10.39 39.91
N ASN A 88 -4.46 10.92 41.13
CA ASN A 88 -4.47 10.17 42.39
C ASN A 88 -3.62 8.87 42.34
N ASP A 89 -2.35 8.99 41.94
CA ASP A 89 -1.39 7.89 41.77
C ASP A 89 -1.78 6.79 40.77
N ARG A 90 -2.79 7.04 39.92
CA ARG A 90 -3.20 6.15 38.83
C ARG A 90 -2.89 6.80 37.49
N THR A 91 -2.36 6.01 36.56
CA THR A 91 -2.10 6.43 35.18
C THR A 91 -2.92 5.58 34.22
N GLU A 92 -3.74 6.23 33.40
CA GLU A 92 -4.54 5.58 32.35
C GLU A 92 -4.18 6.11 30.97
N PHE A 93 -4.47 5.30 29.95
CA PHE A 93 -4.25 5.66 28.56
C PHE A 93 -5.57 5.96 27.85
N PHE A 94 -5.61 7.09 27.17
CA PHE A 94 -6.75 7.49 26.33
C PHE A 94 -6.35 7.52 24.87
N THR A 95 -7.23 7.06 24.01
CA THR A 95 -7.14 7.27 22.58
C THR A 95 -8.06 8.42 22.20
N ALA A 96 -7.51 9.47 21.61
CA ALA A 96 -8.26 10.60 21.08
C ALA A 96 -8.19 10.60 19.55
N THR A 97 -9.32 10.41 18.88
CA THR A 97 -9.38 10.32 17.42
C THR A 97 -10.09 11.53 16.83
N ALA A 98 -9.35 12.37 16.11
CA ALA A 98 -9.89 13.36 15.18
C ALA A 98 -10.20 12.71 13.84
N MET A 99 -11.37 13.00 13.29
CA MET A 99 -11.82 12.49 12.00
C MET A 99 -12.61 13.58 11.27
N THR A 100 -12.81 13.38 9.96
CA THR A 100 -13.64 14.29 9.17
C THR A 100 -15.08 14.31 9.68
N ALA A 101 -15.78 15.44 9.52
CA ALA A 101 -17.14 15.62 10.01
C ALA A 101 -18.08 14.50 9.53
N GLY A 102 -18.08 14.20 8.22
CA GLY A 102 -18.88 13.11 7.66
C GLY A 102 -18.52 11.72 8.21
N SER A 103 -17.27 11.47 8.59
CA SER A 103 -16.87 10.21 9.24
C SER A 103 -17.33 10.15 10.70
N TRP A 104 -17.33 11.29 11.39
CA TRP A 104 -17.82 11.43 12.76
C TRP A 104 -19.32 11.18 12.87
N TYR A 105 -20.13 11.82 12.03
CA TYR A 105 -21.59 11.60 12.00
C TYR A 105 -21.95 10.16 11.61
N ARG A 106 -21.26 9.57 10.62
CA ARG A 106 -21.44 8.15 10.28
C ARG A 106 -21.10 7.21 11.43
N ARG A 107 -20.11 7.56 12.26
CA ARG A 107 -19.76 6.79 13.46
C ARG A 107 -20.85 6.92 14.52
N GLN A 108 -21.36 8.12 14.74
CA GLN A 108 -22.43 8.40 15.70
C GLN A 108 -23.71 7.62 15.34
N ASN A 109 -24.12 7.64 14.06
CA ASN A 109 -25.33 6.96 13.58
C ASN A 109 -25.23 5.42 13.63
N LYS A 110 -24.01 4.86 13.59
CA LYS A 110 -23.77 3.41 13.68
C LYS A 110 -23.60 2.91 15.11
N GLN A 111 -23.45 3.79 16.09
CA GLN A 111 -23.45 3.38 17.49
C GLN A 111 -24.89 3.08 17.90
N THR A 112 -25.27 1.79 17.85
CA THR A 112 -26.36 1.28 18.67
C THR A 112 -26.07 1.61 20.13
N ARG A 113 -27.11 1.88 20.92
CA ARG A 113 -27.12 2.32 22.35
C ARG A 113 -26.22 1.52 23.34
N SER A 114 -25.45 0.53 22.88
CA SER A 114 -24.60 -0.39 23.65
C SER A 114 -23.10 -0.03 23.71
N ALA A 115 -22.64 1.09 23.15
CA ALA A 115 -21.25 1.56 23.35
C ALA A 115 -21.20 2.49 24.59
N ALA A 116 -21.27 1.95 25.82
CA ALA A 116 -20.19 1.33 26.61
C ALA A 116 -19.34 2.40 27.34
N ALA A 117 -19.33 2.35 28.68
CA ALA A 117 -18.81 3.33 29.65
C ALA A 117 -17.42 3.97 29.39
N ASN A 118 -16.65 3.44 28.43
CA ASN A 118 -15.27 3.82 28.14
C ASN A 118 -15.11 4.63 26.83
N SER A 119 -16.19 5.14 26.23
CA SER A 119 -16.11 5.99 25.03
C SER A 119 -16.97 7.24 25.17
N LEU A 120 -16.41 8.39 24.81
CA LEU A 120 -17.07 9.69 24.88
C LEU A 120 -16.94 10.43 23.53
N PRO A 121 -18.05 10.74 22.84
CA PRO A 121 -18.00 11.66 21.71
C PRO A 121 -17.74 13.09 22.21
N VAL A 122 -16.89 13.82 21.50
CA VAL A 122 -16.65 15.26 21.73
C VAL A 122 -17.01 15.97 20.41
N PRO A 123 -18.25 16.47 20.28
CA PRO A 123 -18.75 17.04 19.02
C PRO A 123 -17.93 18.25 18.55
N ASP A 124 -17.51 19.07 19.50
CA ASP A 124 -16.61 20.20 19.29
C ASP A 124 -15.23 19.69 18.83
N GLY A 125 -14.97 19.79 17.52
CA GLY A 125 -13.77 19.25 16.86
C GLY A 125 -13.93 17.84 16.28
N HIS A 126 -15.14 17.27 16.23
CA HIS A 126 -15.41 15.94 15.64
C HIS A 126 -14.46 14.85 16.19
N LEU A 127 -14.32 14.80 17.51
CA LEU A 127 -13.43 13.87 18.20
C LEU A 127 -14.20 12.70 18.84
N TYR A 128 -13.47 11.61 19.06
CA TYR A 128 -13.87 10.54 19.98
C TYR A 128 -12.74 10.29 20.97
N LEU A 129 -13.09 10.23 22.26
CA LEU A 129 -12.23 9.75 23.32
C LEU A 129 -12.61 8.32 23.69
N GLU A 130 -11.60 7.47 23.85
CA GLU A 130 -11.76 6.07 24.24
C GLU A 130 -10.74 5.77 25.35
N LEU A 131 -11.22 5.33 26.52
CA LEU A 131 -10.38 4.86 27.62
C LEU A 131 -9.90 3.44 27.31
N PHE A 132 -8.58 3.22 27.38
CA PHE A 132 -7.98 1.90 27.21
C PHE A 132 -8.62 0.90 28.19
N PRO A 133 -8.94 -0.35 27.78
CA PRO A 133 -8.52 -1.01 26.54
C PRO A 133 -9.51 -0.87 25.37
N ALA A 134 -10.43 0.09 25.39
CA ALA A 134 -11.36 0.30 24.28
C ALA A 134 -10.61 0.73 23.00
N ASP A 135 -10.66 -0.13 21.98
CA ASP A 135 -10.15 0.17 20.64
C ASP A 135 -11.00 -0.55 19.60
N ARG A 136 -11.78 0.21 18.83
CA ARG A 136 -12.70 -0.33 17.81
C ARG A 136 -12.03 -1.09 16.67
N TYR A 137 -10.72 -0.89 16.46
CA TYR A 137 -9.95 -1.58 15.43
C TYR A 137 -9.23 -2.81 15.99
N LEU A 138 -9.07 -2.90 17.32
CA LEU A 138 -8.54 -4.05 18.05
C LEU A 138 -9.65 -4.71 18.88
N ARG A 139 -10.75 -5.07 18.22
CA ARG A 139 -12.04 -5.45 18.84
C ARG A 139 -11.97 -6.52 19.94
N HIS A 140 -10.95 -7.38 19.88
CA HIS A 140 -10.79 -8.49 20.82
C HIS A 140 -9.74 -8.23 21.90
N ALA A 141 -8.94 -7.17 21.78
CA ALA A 141 -7.91 -6.82 22.76
C ALA A 141 -8.52 -6.50 24.14
N ALA A 142 -9.66 -5.81 24.17
CA ALA A 142 -10.34 -5.46 25.42
C ALA A 142 -10.74 -6.69 26.27
N LYS A 143 -10.98 -7.84 25.62
CA LYS A 143 -11.33 -9.09 26.31
C LYS A 143 -10.19 -9.66 27.16
N LEU A 144 -8.94 -9.23 26.94
CA LEU A 144 -7.81 -9.65 27.79
C LEU A 144 -7.86 -9.04 29.20
N PHE A 145 -8.54 -7.90 29.34
CA PHE A 145 -8.59 -7.13 30.59
C PHE A 145 -9.88 -7.37 31.37
N ASP A 146 -10.74 -8.28 30.87
CA ASP A 146 -11.92 -8.78 31.57
C ASP A 146 -11.64 -10.23 32.01
N SER A 147 -11.63 -10.50 33.32
CA SER A 147 -11.20 -11.79 33.87
C SER A 147 -12.00 -12.98 33.31
N GLN A 148 -13.31 -12.82 33.12
CA GLN A 148 -14.18 -13.89 32.58
C GLN A 148 -13.91 -14.17 31.09
N SER A 149 -13.70 -13.13 30.28
CA SER A 149 -13.43 -13.28 28.84
C SER A 149 -11.98 -13.62 28.53
N ARG A 150 -11.04 -13.20 29.38
CA ARG A 150 -9.58 -13.35 29.22
C ARG A 150 -9.21 -14.81 29.08
N ASP A 151 -9.62 -15.64 30.04
CA ASP A 151 -9.17 -17.02 30.09
C ASP A 151 -9.71 -17.81 28.89
N ARG A 152 -10.96 -17.56 28.51
CA ARG A 152 -11.58 -18.12 27.31
C ARG A 152 -10.88 -17.67 26.02
N LEU A 153 -10.42 -16.43 25.98
CA LEU A 153 -9.68 -15.89 24.83
C LEU A 153 -8.29 -16.53 24.73
N LEU A 154 -7.55 -16.60 25.84
CA LEU A 154 -6.21 -17.18 25.89
C LEU A 154 -6.21 -18.66 25.50
N ARG A 155 -7.18 -19.46 26.00
CA ARG A 155 -7.35 -20.88 25.59
C ARG A 155 -7.59 -21.08 24.08
N ARG A 156 -7.98 -20.03 23.34
CA ARG A 156 -8.23 -20.08 21.90
C ARG A 156 -7.11 -19.48 21.05
N ILE A 157 -6.23 -18.69 21.66
CA ILE A 157 -5.10 -18.03 20.99
C ILE A 157 -3.80 -18.78 21.24
N LEU A 158 -3.64 -19.35 22.43
CA LEU A 158 -2.46 -20.13 22.77
C LEU A 158 -2.63 -21.57 22.24
N PRO A 159 -1.54 -22.23 21.82
CA PRO A 159 -1.59 -23.60 21.33
C PRO A 159 -2.15 -24.57 22.40
N ALA A 160 -2.97 -25.53 21.95
CA ALA A 160 -3.68 -26.46 22.83
C ALA A 160 -2.85 -27.69 23.26
N ASP A 161 -1.67 -27.91 22.66
CA ASP A 161 -0.81 -29.04 22.98
C ASP A 161 -0.24 -28.89 24.40
N ALA A 162 -0.56 -29.86 25.25
CA ALA A 162 -0.21 -29.88 26.67
C ALA A 162 1.32 -29.88 26.92
N GLU A 163 2.13 -30.27 25.95
CA GLU A 163 3.60 -30.24 26.03
C GLU A 163 4.20 -28.83 25.90
N ILE A 164 3.52 -27.92 25.19
CA ILE A 164 4.06 -26.59 24.89
C ILE A 164 3.73 -25.59 26.03
N CYS A 165 2.71 -25.87 26.85
CA CYS A 165 2.16 -24.87 27.76
C CYS A 165 1.47 -25.38 29.06
N PRO A 166 2.02 -26.36 29.79
CA PRO A 166 1.32 -26.99 30.90
C PRO A 166 1.02 -26.02 32.06
N GLN A 167 1.92 -25.08 32.38
CA GLN A 167 1.73 -24.14 33.50
C GLN A 167 0.60 -23.14 33.23
N ILE A 168 0.57 -22.53 32.04
CA ILE A 168 -0.51 -21.58 31.68
C ILE A 168 -1.84 -22.32 31.55
N THR A 169 -1.84 -23.52 30.97
CA THR A 169 -3.06 -24.31 30.81
C THR A 169 -3.64 -24.72 32.16
N SER A 170 -2.80 -25.06 33.13
CA SER A 170 -3.21 -25.33 34.52
C SER A 170 -3.81 -24.10 35.18
N GLU A 171 -3.11 -22.95 35.13
CA GLU A 171 -3.59 -21.71 35.74
C GLU A 171 -4.85 -21.15 35.07
N LEU A 172 -5.00 -21.33 33.76
CA LEU A 172 -6.22 -20.98 33.04
C LEU A 172 -7.40 -21.86 33.45
N ARG A 173 -7.19 -23.06 34.00
CA ARG A 173 -8.25 -23.96 34.49
C ARG A 173 -8.68 -23.61 35.91
N THR A 174 -7.74 -23.21 36.76
CA THR A 174 -7.97 -22.81 38.17
C THR A 174 -8.40 -21.34 38.30
N GLY A 175 -8.08 -20.49 37.32
CA GLY A 175 -8.55 -19.10 37.22
C GLY A 175 -7.73 -18.08 38.02
N THR A 176 -6.57 -18.44 38.57
CA THR A 176 -5.92 -17.63 39.63
C THR A 176 -4.45 -17.23 39.43
N GLY A 177 -3.79 -17.54 38.31
CA GLY A 177 -2.33 -17.29 38.19
C GLY A 177 -1.80 -16.63 36.91
N VAL A 178 -2.66 -16.25 35.95
CA VAL A 178 -2.19 -15.67 34.67
C VAL A 178 -2.05 -14.15 34.75
N GLN A 179 -0.84 -13.67 34.49
CA GLN A 179 -0.48 -12.25 34.41
C GLN A 179 -0.40 -11.79 32.96
N ILE A 180 -0.80 -10.53 32.74
CA ILE A 180 -0.77 -9.89 31.43
C ILE A 180 -0.16 -8.51 31.58
N ASP A 181 1.00 -8.28 30.96
CA ASP A 181 1.63 -6.96 30.94
C ASP A 181 1.59 -6.37 29.54
N ARG A 182 1.28 -5.08 29.47
CA ARG A 182 1.28 -4.35 28.20
C ARG A 182 2.72 -3.96 27.85
N LEU A 183 3.28 -4.61 26.83
CA LEU A 183 4.62 -4.29 26.31
C LEU A 183 4.59 -3.08 25.36
N ALA A 184 3.59 -3.00 24.48
CA ALA A 184 3.45 -1.88 23.57
C ALA A 184 2.00 -1.69 23.11
N TYR A 185 1.55 -0.44 22.99
CA TYR A 185 0.24 -0.10 22.44
C TYR A 185 0.37 1.01 21.39
N LYS A 186 -0.10 0.72 20.17
CA LYS A 186 -0.21 1.67 19.06
C LYS A 186 -1.69 1.71 18.64
N PRO A 187 -2.46 2.74 19.06
CA PRO A 187 -3.89 2.80 18.82
C PRO A 187 -4.29 2.56 17.37
N ALA A 188 -5.39 1.84 17.19
CA ALA A 188 -5.96 1.44 15.91
C ALA A 188 -5.01 0.64 15.00
N ARG A 189 -3.92 0.09 15.53
CA ARG A 189 -2.90 -0.64 14.76
C ARG A 189 -2.51 -1.94 15.42
N ARG A 190 -1.96 -1.89 16.64
CA ARG A 190 -1.53 -3.08 17.37
C ARG A 190 -1.48 -2.88 18.89
N LEU A 191 -1.77 -3.95 19.62
CA LEU A 191 -1.48 -4.12 21.04
C LEU A 191 -0.54 -5.33 21.19
N VAL A 192 0.52 -5.19 21.97
CA VAL A 192 1.47 -6.26 22.28
C VAL A 192 1.47 -6.45 23.79
N VAL A 193 1.21 -7.67 24.24
CA VAL A 193 1.20 -8.04 25.65
C VAL A 193 2.11 -9.23 25.91
N SER A 194 2.74 -9.28 27.07
CA SER A 194 3.26 -10.53 27.64
C SER A 194 2.12 -11.28 28.32
N VAL A 195 2.22 -12.61 28.31
CA VAL A 195 1.40 -13.48 29.14
C VAL A 195 2.34 -14.37 29.93
N GLY A 196 2.16 -14.38 31.25
CA GLY A 196 3.05 -15.06 32.20
C GLY A 196 2.30 -15.72 33.35
N VAL A 197 3.06 -16.48 34.13
CA VAL A 197 2.61 -17.13 35.37
C VAL A 197 3.70 -16.95 36.40
N ALA A 198 3.34 -16.61 37.64
CA ALA A 198 4.26 -16.38 38.75
C ALA A 198 5.42 -15.41 38.40
N ASP A 199 5.08 -14.28 37.78
CA ASP A 199 6.00 -13.22 37.31
C ASP A 199 6.98 -13.64 36.22
N VAL A 200 6.83 -14.85 35.66
CA VAL A 200 7.65 -15.34 34.55
C VAL A 200 6.88 -15.20 33.24
N PRO A 201 7.29 -14.31 32.31
CA PRO A 201 6.67 -14.20 31.01
C PRO A 201 6.95 -15.44 30.16
N ARG A 202 5.92 -15.91 29.46
CA ARG A 202 5.95 -17.16 28.68
C ARG A 202 5.58 -16.97 27.22
N TYR A 203 4.69 -16.02 26.93
CA TYR A 203 4.29 -15.67 25.56
C TYR A 203 4.27 -14.16 25.35
N VAL A 204 4.44 -13.78 24.10
CA VAL A 204 4.07 -12.46 23.59
C VAL A 204 2.88 -12.64 22.66
N ILE A 205 1.79 -11.91 22.92
CA ILE A 205 0.62 -11.89 22.04
C ILE A 205 0.50 -10.51 21.39
N LYS A 206 0.48 -10.49 20.06
CA LYS A 206 0.23 -9.31 19.24
C LYS A 206 -1.20 -9.35 18.71
N PHE A 207 -2.02 -8.38 19.10
CA PHE A 207 -3.31 -8.12 18.46
C PHE A 207 -3.13 -7.09 17.36
N HIS A 208 -3.68 -7.37 16.18
CA HIS A 208 -3.58 -6.50 15.02
C HIS A 208 -4.96 -6.02 14.57
N SER A 209 -5.00 -4.82 13.97
CA SER A 209 -6.13 -4.45 13.11
C SER A 209 -6.29 -5.47 11.97
N THR A 210 -7.49 -5.62 11.40
CA THR A 210 -7.76 -6.59 10.31
C THR A 210 -6.73 -6.54 9.19
N THR A 211 -6.40 -5.35 8.70
CA THR A 211 -5.39 -5.17 7.63
C THR A 211 -3.97 -5.53 8.08
N GLY A 212 -3.65 -5.31 9.36
CA GLY A 212 -2.35 -5.66 9.93
C GLY A 212 -2.20 -7.16 10.15
N PHE A 213 -3.28 -7.86 10.52
CA PHE A 213 -3.27 -9.30 10.74
C PHE A 213 -2.98 -10.05 9.44
N SER A 214 -3.66 -9.72 8.33
CA SER A 214 -3.43 -10.39 7.04
C SER A 214 -1.97 -10.33 6.58
N ALA A 215 -1.29 -9.20 6.83
CA ALA A 215 0.12 -9.04 6.50
C ALA A 215 1.04 -9.89 7.40
N ALA A 216 0.75 -9.97 8.71
CA ALA A 216 1.50 -10.82 9.63
C ALA A 216 1.29 -12.31 9.35
N ALA A 217 0.04 -12.73 9.09
CA ALA A 217 -0.32 -14.12 8.80
C ALA A 217 0.36 -14.65 7.52
N GLN A 218 0.53 -13.81 6.48
CA GLN A 218 1.25 -14.20 5.25
C GLN A 218 2.72 -14.58 5.49
N ARG A 219 3.32 -14.11 6.58
CA ARG A 219 4.74 -14.34 6.92
C ARG A 219 4.91 -15.48 7.93
N LEU A 220 3.81 -16.02 8.43
CA LEU A 220 3.79 -17.09 9.41
C LEU A 220 4.46 -18.39 8.93
N PRO A 221 4.29 -18.84 7.66
CA PRO A 221 4.97 -20.05 7.19
C PRO A 221 6.49 -19.95 7.28
N PHE A 222 7.06 -18.74 7.11
CA PHE A 222 8.49 -18.52 7.31
C PHE A 222 8.87 -18.67 8.79
N ALA A 223 8.10 -18.07 9.71
CA ALA A 223 8.37 -18.16 11.14
C ALA A 223 8.23 -19.61 11.68
N LEU A 224 7.24 -20.37 11.20
CA LEU A 224 6.99 -21.74 11.63
C LEU A 224 8.09 -22.73 11.22
N MET A 225 8.80 -22.46 10.13
CA MET A 225 9.80 -23.36 9.56
C MET A 225 11.19 -23.25 10.21
N ARG A 226 11.36 -22.33 11.17
CA ARG A 226 12.62 -22.08 11.90
C ARG A 226 13.89 -22.06 11.02
N PRO A 227 13.94 -21.23 9.95
CA PRO A 227 15.12 -21.15 9.07
C PRO A 227 16.39 -20.68 9.80
N LEU A 228 16.25 -20.09 10.98
CA LEU A 228 17.32 -19.92 11.97
C LEU A 228 16.92 -20.66 13.26
N PRO A 229 17.88 -21.20 14.04
CA PRO A 229 17.62 -21.94 15.28
C PRO A 229 16.82 -21.15 16.33
N ASP A 230 16.84 -19.82 16.24
CA ASP A 230 16.26 -18.90 17.23
C ASP A 230 14.84 -18.40 16.89
N ILE A 231 14.22 -18.88 15.80
CA ILE A 231 12.86 -18.49 15.46
C ILE A 231 11.87 -19.34 16.26
N VAL A 232 11.07 -18.64 17.06
CA VAL A 232 10.16 -19.22 18.05
C VAL A 232 8.85 -19.69 17.39
N PRO A 233 8.27 -20.84 17.82
CA PRO A 233 6.92 -21.25 17.43
C PRO A 233 5.93 -20.08 17.48
N THR A 234 5.25 -19.86 16.36
CA THR A 234 4.29 -18.78 16.23
C THR A 234 2.91 -19.37 15.94
N HIS A 235 1.93 -19.08 16.78
CA HIS A 235 0.54 -19.44 16.57
C HIS A 235 -0.25 -18.23 16.06
N CYS A 236 -1.13 -18.42 15.07
CA CYS A 236 -2.02 -17.36 14.61
C CYS A 236 -3.48 -17.75 14.85
N CYS A 237 -4.27 -16.78 15.28
CA CYS A 237 -5.71 -16.96 15.42
C CYS A 237 -6.43 -15.85 14.66
N GLU A 238 -6.82 -16.16 13.42
CA GLU A 238 -7.48 -15.21 12.51
C GLU A 238 -8.77 -14.65 13.10
N ARG A 239 -9.55 -15.49 13.76
CA ARG A 239 -10.81 -15.09 14.43
C ARG A 239 -10.61 -13.92 15.39
N TYR A 240 -9.46 -13.85 16.06
CA TYR A 240 -9.16 -12.79 17.03
C TYR A 240 -8.17 -11.74 16.51
N GLY A 241 -7.64 -11.91 15.30
CA GLY A 241 -6.59 -11.06 14.75
C GLY A 241 -5.32 -11.08 15.59
N ALA A 242 -4.99 -12.23 16.20
CA ALA A 242 -3.92 -12.37 17.16
C ALA A 242 -2.80 -13.29 16.67
N VAL A 243 -1.56 -12.93 16.96
CA VAL A 243 -0.37 -13.74 16.74
C VAL A 243 0.32 -13.93 18.08
N ALA A 244 0.56 -15.17 18.48
CA ALA A 244 1.25 -15.53 19.72
C ALA A 244 2.61 -16.16 19.40
N THR A 245 3.66 -15.71 20.07
CA THR A 245 5.01 -16.30 20.03
C THR A 245 5.44 -16.61 21.45
N GLU A 246 6.26 -17.64 21.66
CA GLU A 246 6.87 -17.85 22.98
C GLU A 246 7.76 -16.65 23.35
N TRP A 247 7.96 -16.47 24.65
CA TRP A 247 8.81 -15.44 25.20
C TRP A 247 10.28 -15.75 24.94
N VAL A 248 10.99 -14.78 24.38
CA VAL A 248 12.45 -14.87 24.22
C VAL A 248 13.11 -14.22 25.44
N SER A 249 13.70 -15.05 26.30
CA SER A 249 14.46 -14.56 27.46
C SER A 249 15.69 -13.78 27.02
N GLY A 250 15.94 -12.65 27.68
CA GLY A 250 17.09 -11.77 27.44
C GLY A 250 16.72 -10.30 27.62
N ARG A 251 17.71 -9.42 27.43
CA ARG A 251 17.55 -7.97 27.44
C ARG A 251 17.42 -7.45 26.02
N ASN A 252 16.56 -6.47 25.82
CA ASN A 252 16.45 -5.83 24.52
C ASN A 252 17.71 -5.00 24.22
N LEU A 253 18.31 -5.13 23.03
CA LEU A 253 19.54 -4.39 22.70
C LEU A 253 19.34 -2.88 22.84
N ASN A 254 18.14 -2.37 22.54
CA ASN A 254 17.83 -0.94 22.68
C ASN A 254 17.96 -0.42 24.12
N THR A 255 17.78 -1.26 25.14
CA THR A 255 17.92 -0.84 26.55
C THR A 255 19.37 -0.77 27.00
N LEU A 256 20.30 -1.42 26.28
CA LEU A 256 21.73 -1.35 26.61
C LEU A 256 22.28 0.07 26.41
N PHE A 257 21.76 0.81 25.43
CA PHE A 257 22.08 2.21 25.21
C PHE A 257 21.64 3.14 26.36
N ASP A 258 20.61 2.76 27.13
CA ASP A 258 20.15 3.55 28.27
C ASP A 258 21.07 3.39 29.51
N CYS A 259 21.83 2.28 29.59
CA CYS A 259 22.64 1.94 30.76
C CYS A 259 24.14 2.21 30.57
N SER A 260 24.67 2.21 29.34
CA SER A 260 26.09 2.45 29.05
C SER A 260 26.28 3.07 27.66
N PRO A 261 26.27 4.41 27.54
CA PRO A 261 26.30 5.12 26.25
C PRO A 261 27.57 4.88 25.41
N ASP A 262 28.70 4.53 26.05
CA ASP A 262 30.02 4.44 25.37
C ASP A 262 30.63 3.01 25.30
N ILE A 263 30.14 2.04 26.10
CA ILE A 263 30.84 0.75 26.32
C ILE A 263 29.93 -0.48 26.21
N GLY A 264 28.62 -0.36 26.47
CA GLY A 264 27.73 -1.51 26.61
C GLY A 264 27.35 -2.20 25.29
N GLY A 265 28.20 -3.10 24.81
CA GLY A 265 27.79 -4.10 23.80
C GLY A 265 28.55 -4.10 22.49
N ARG A 266 29.83 -3.71 22.47
CA ARG A 266 30.68 -3.80 21.25
C ARG A 266 30.65 -5.20 20.62
N SER A 267 30.93 -6.23 21.41
CA SER A 267 30.84 -7.63 20.98
C SER A 267 29.43 -8.02 20.56
N VAL A 268 28.40 -7.50 21.23
CA VAL A 268 26.99 -7.78 20.93
C VAL A 268 26.55 -7.13 19.62
N LEU A 269 27.04 -5.93 19.29
CA LEU A 269 26.74 -5.23 18.05
C LEU A 269 27.45 -5.89 16.87
N ALA A 270 28.72 -6.27 17.03
CA ALA A 270 29.41 -7.10 16.05
C ALA A 270 28.69 -8.44 15.83
N GLU A 271 28.27 -9.11 16.90
CA GLU A 271 27.47 -10.33 16.79
C GLU A 271 26.11 -10.09 16.12
N THR A 272 25.45 -8.95 16.41
CA THR A 272 24.20 -8.56 15.76
C THR A 272 24.39 -8.38 14.25
N GLY A 273 25.48 -7.73 13.83
CA GLY A 273 25.84 -7.59 12.41
C GLY A 273 26.10 -8.95 11.76
N ARG A 274 26.85 -9.82 12.45
CA ARG A 274 27.14 -11.19 11.99
C ARG A 274 25.86 -12.00 11.78
N ARG A 275 24.97 -12.03 12.78
CA ARG A 275 23.67 -12.71 12.71
C ARG A 275 22.76 -12.17 11.61
N LEU A 276 22.82 -10.86 11.32
CA LEU A 276 22.08 -10.27 10.20
C LEU A 276 22.63 -10.76 8.85
N ALA A 277 23.95 -10.87 8.71
CA ALA A 277 24.57 -11.42 7.51
C ALA A 277 24.18 -12.89 7.29
N GLU A 278 24.08 -13.67 8.35
CA GLU A 278 23.58 -15.07 8.33
C GLU A 278 22.11 -15.15 7.91
N LEU A 279 21.24 -14.27 8.44
CA LEU A 279 19.86 -14.16 7.96
C LEU A 279 19.82 -13.87 6.47
N HIS A 280 20.63 -12.92 5.99
CA HIS A 280 20.73 -12.60 4.58
C HIS A 280 21.39 -13.73 3.75
N ALA A 281 22.04 -14.72 4.35
CA ALA A 281 22.61 -15.87 3.63
C ALA A 281 21.63 -17.05 3.58
N CYS A 282 20.59 -17.04 4.41
CA CYS A 282 19.59 -18.10 4.47
C CYS A 282 18.85 -18.24 3.14
N ARG A 283 18.80 -19.48 2.64
CA ARG A 283 17.95 -19.83 1.49
C ARG A 283 16.53 -20.05 1.98
N LEU A 284 15.56 -19.51 1.24
CA LEU A 284 14.15 -19.80 1.52
C LEU A 284 13.85 -21.29 1.33
N PRO A 285 13.23 -21.97 2.31
CA PRO A 285 12.77 -23.34 2.15
C PRO A 285 11.74 -23.48 1.01
N SER A 286 11.72 -24.64 0.36
CA SER A 286 10.74 -24.97 -0.68
C SER A 286 9.30 -24.85 -0.13
N GLY A 287 8.43 -24.14 -0.86
CA GLY A 287 7.02 -23.95 -0.48
C GLY A 287 6.72 -22.67 0.31
N VAL A 288 7.73 -21.94 0.78
CA VAL A 288 7.55 -20.63 1.44
C VAL A 288 7.69 -19.50 0.40
N SER A 289 6.65 -18.68 0.25
CA SER A 289 6.67 -17.48 -0.60
C SER A 289 6.62 -16.22 0.26
N LEU A 290 7.62 -15.35 0.10
CA LEU A 290 7.66 -14.05 0.75
C LEU A 290 7.44 -12.92 -0.26
N PRO A 291 6.87 -11.77 0.16
CA PRO A 291 6.80 -10.58 -0.68
C PRO A 291 8.18 -10.14 -1.15
N VAL A 292 8.30 -9.69 -2.40
CA VAL A 292 9.56 -9.15 -2.95
C VAL A 292 9.50 -7.62 -2.96
N ARG A 293 10.48 -6.97 -2.33
CA ARG A 293 10.66 -5.51 -2.26
C ARG A 293 11.63 -5.05 -3.35
N ARG A 294 11.07 -4.71 -4.51
CA ARG A 294 11.81 -4.14 -5.65
C ARG A 294 12.04 -2.64 -5.50
N THR A 295 13.07 -2.10 -6.13
CA THR A 295 13.42 -0.68 -6.25
C THR A 295 12.21 0.16 -6.66
N VAL A 296 11.40 -0.32 -7.60
CA VAL A 296 10.15 0.38 -8.01
C VAL A 296 9.14 0.55 -6.87
N ALA A 297 9.05 -0.41 -5.95
CA ALA A 297 8.19 -0.30 -4.78
C ALA A 297 8.75 0.73 -3.79
N VAL A 298 10.08 0.77 -3.61
CA VAL A 298 10.79 1.75 -2.79
C VAL A 298 10.61 3.16 -3.35
N MET A 299 10.76 3.36 -4.66
CA MET A 299 10.49 4.66 -5.31
C MET A 299 9.04 5.12 -5.10
N ALA A 300 8.07 4.21 -5.20
CA ALA A 300 6.68 4.55 -4.95
C ALA A 300 6.42 4.90 -3.47
N GLU A 301 7.15 4.28 -2.53
CA GLU A 301 7.14 4.64 -1.12
C GLU A 301 7.76 6.02 -0.87
N LEU A 302 8.91 6.31 -1.48
CA LEU A 302 9.58 7.61 -1.41
C LEU A 302 8.70 8.75 -1.96
N ARG A 303 7.99 8.54 -3.07
CA ARG A 303 7.04 9.53 -3.61
C ARG A 303 5.90 9.84 -2.65
N ARG A 304 5.28 8.81 -2.05
CA ARG A 304 4.23 9.00 -1.03
C ARG A 304 4.78 9.69 0.21
N LEU A 305 5.99 9.31 0.62
CA LEU A 305 6.68 9.92 1.74
C LEU A 305 6.96 11.41 1.46
N GLN A 306 7.40 11.77 0.25
CA GLN A 306 7.60 13.15 -0.17
C GLN A 306 6.32 13.97 -0.02
N GLU A 307 5.20 13.48 -0.56
CA GLU A 307 3.89 14.14 -0.43
C GLU A 307 3.50 14.36 1.04
N ASP A 308 3.62 13.31 1.86
CA ASP A 308 3.30 13.36 3.30
C ASP A 308 4.23 14.35 4.05
N LEU A 309 5.52 14.37 3.75
CA LEU A 309 6.52 15.21 4.42
C LEU A 309 6.42 16.68 4.02
N VAL A 310 6.19 16.97 2.73
CA VAL A 310 5.98 18.33 2.23
C VAL A 310 4.72 18.92 2.85
N PHE A 311 3.66 18.13 3.00
CA PHE A 311 2.44 18.58 3.69
C PHE A 311 2.66 18.80 5.19
N LEU A 312 3.40 17.89 5.83
CA LEU A 312 3.72 17.95 7.26
C LEU A 312 4.56 19.20 7.59
N TYR A 313 5.62 19.46 6.83
CA TYR A 313 6.57 20.54 7.09
C TYR A 313 6.98 21.31 5.81
N PRO A 314 6.09 22.18 5.29
CA PRO A 314 6.35 22.98 4.08
C PRO A 314 7.62 23.83 4.08
N PRO A 315 8.10 24.40 5.23
CA PRO A 315 9.35 25.16 5.23
C PRO A 315 10.56 24.39 4.69
N ALA A 316 10.55 23.05 4.78
CA ALA A 316 11.61 22.19 4.25
C ALA A 316 11.28 21.57 2.87
N ALA A 317 10.21 21.99 2.19
CA ALA A 317 9.71 21.31 0.99
C ALA A 317 10.75 21.18 -0.12
N GLY A 318 11.49 22.25 -0.42
CA GLY A 318 12.55 22.22 -1.44
C GLY A 318 13.65 21.20 -1.11
N GLU A 319 14.08 21.17 0.15
CA GLU A 319 15.10 20.25 0.63
C GLU A 319 14.60 18.79 0.65
N ILE A 320 13.36 18.56 1.08
CA ILE A 320 12.70 17.25 1.05
C ILE A 320 12.68 16.70 -0.39
N CYS A 321 12.21 17.51 -1.35
CA CYS A 321 12.14 17.11 -2.76
C CYS A 321 13.55 16.81 -3.31
N ARG A 322 14.54 17.65 -3.00
CA ARG A 322 15.92 17.50 -3.44
C ARG A 322 16.56 16.21 -2.92
N VAL A 323 16.46 15.95 -1.61
CA VAL A 323 17.06 14.76 -0.98
C VAL A 323 16.36 13.47 -1.42
N ILE A 324 15.03 13.49 -1.57
CA ILE A 324 14.29 12.32 -2.05
C ILE A 324 14.60 12.01 -3.52
N ALA A 325 14.68 13.03 -4.38
CA ALA A 325 15.08 12.86 -5.78
C ALA A 325 16.49 12.26 -5.87
N ALA A 326 17.46 12.83 -5.15
CA ALA A 326 18.83 12.31 -5.11
C ALA A 326 18.90 10.87 -4.57
N ALA A 327 18.11 10.53 -3.56
CA ALA A 327 18.03 9.16 -3.05
C ALA A 327 17.45 8.20 -4.09
N ALA A 328 16.42 8.62 -4.83
CA ALA A 328 15.81 7.81 -5.88
C ALA A 328 16.75 7.59 -7.08
N GLU A 329 17.52 8.61 -7.45
CA GLU A 329 18.54 8.53 -8.51
C GLU A 329 19.75 7.68 -8.10
N SER A 330 20.08 7.64 -6.80
CA SER A 330 21.20 6.86 -6.27
C SER A 330 20.87 5.39 -6.03
N LEU A 331 19.62 4.97 -6.24
CA LEU A 331 19.24 3.55 -6.12
C LEU A 331 19.98 2.74 -7.20
N PRO A 332 20.60 1.60 -6.83
CA PRO A 332 21.36 0.82 -7.79
C PRO A 332 20.46 0.30 -8.92
N ALA A 333 20.95 0.40 -10.15
CA ALA A 333 20.26 -0.11 -11.34
C ALA A 333 20.09 -1.64 -11.28
N GLU A 334 21.06 -2.34 -10.69
CA GLU A 334 21.02 -3.77 -10.45
C GLU A 334 20.45 -4.10 -9.07
N GLU A 335 19.38 -4.89 -9.03
CA GLU A 335 18.71 -5.27 -7.79
C GLU A 335 19.38 -6.50 -7.17
N THR A 336 19.98 -6.34 -5.98
CA THR A 336 20.38 -7.48 -5.15
C THR A 336 19.19 -7.96 -4.32
N PHE A 337 18.87 -9.25 -4.40
CA PHE A 337 17.77 -9.85 -3.64
C PHE A 337 18.26 -10.89 -2.65
N THR A 338 17.96 -10.66 -1.38
CA THR A 338 18.11 -11.65 -0.33
C THR A 338 16.93 -11.63 0.65
N LEU A 339 16.84 -12.64 1.50
CA LEU A 339 15.98 -12.61 2.66
C LEU A 339 16.37 -11.44 3.57
N ILE A 340 15.42 -10.56 3.84
CA ILE A 340 15.59 -9.42 4.74
C ILE A 340 14.50 -9.46 5.82
N HIS A 341 14.85 -9.02 7.02
CA HIS A 341 13.92 -8.77 8.12
C HIS A 341 12.92 -7.66 7.78
N GLY A 342 13.36 -6.60 7.08
CA GLY A 342 12.53 -5.54 6.48
C GLY A 342 12.11 -4.39 7.41
N ASP A 343 12.38 -4.50 8.72
CA ASP A 343 12.17 -3.48 9.76
C ASP A 343 13.20 -3.70 10.90
N PHE A 344 14.47 -3.90 10.54
CA PHE A 344 15.52 -4.28 11.47
C PHE A 344 16.13 -3.07 12.19
N TYR A 345 16.11 -3.08 13.51
CA TYR A 345 16.74 -2.09 14.39
C TYR A 345 16.87 -2.67 15.81
N ALA A 346 17.59 -1.99 16.70
CA ALA A 346 17.93 -2.49 18.03
C ALA A 346 16.75 -3.01 18.88
N LYS A 347 15.52 -2.50 18.71
CA LYS A 347 14.36 -3.04 19.46
C LYS A 347 13.96 -4.46 19.05
N GLN A 348 14.42 -4.91 17.90
CA GLN A 348 14.11 -6.22 17.36
C GLN A 348 15.20 -7.25 17.68
N VAL A 349 16.14 -6.88 18.55
CA VAL A 349 17.26 -7.72 18.95
C VAL A 349 17.17 -7.97 20.46
N ILE A 350 17.14 -9.24 20.84
CA ILE A 350 17.21 -9.70 22.23
C ILE A 350 18.58 -10.32 22.46
N VAL A 351 19.22 -9.90 23.55
CA VAL A 351 20.58 -10.27 23.93
C VAL A 351 20.52 -11.04 25.23
N SER A 352 21.12 -12.21 25.25
CA SER A 352 21.34 -13.03 26.44
C SER A 352 22.83 -13.32 26.60
N ASP A 353 23.23 -13.90 27.72
CA ASP A 353 24.63 -14.24 27.99
C ASP A 353 25.22 -15.25 26.98
N HIS A 354 24.35 -15.93 26.21
CA HIS A 354 24.74 -17.02 25.31
C HIS A 354 24.36 -16.78 23.84
N ALA A 355 23.56 -15.75 23.51
CA ALA A 355 23.05 -15.57 22.15
C ALA A 355 22.48 -14.17 21.86
N VAL A 356 22.53 -13.80 20.58
CA VAL A 356 21.78 -12.69 19.96
C VAL A 356 20.65 -13.26 19.12
N ARG A 357 19.41 -12.86 19.43
CA ARG A 357 18.19 -13.36 18.80
C ARG A 357 17.36 -12.23 18.19
N PHE A 358 16.79 -12.49 17.02
CA PHE A 358 15.91 -11.53 16.35
C PHE A 358 14.43 -11.86 16.62
N ILE A 359 13.63 -10.81 16.79
CA ILE A 359 12.19 -10.88 17.01
C ILE A 359 11.47 -9.97 16.02
N ASP A 360 10.14 -10.11 15.89
CA ASP A 360 9.30 -9.24 15.03
C ASP A 360 9.52 -9.38 13.51
N PHE A 361 9.47 -10.62 13.01
CA PHE A 361 9.49 -10.94 11.57
C PHE A 361 8.22 -10.56 10.78
N ASP A 362 7.37 -9.66 11.31
CA ASP A 362 6.13 -9.20 10.68
C ASP A 362 6.38 -8.44 9.36
N ALA A 363 7.63 -8.03 9.10
CA ALA A 363 8.07 -7.32 7.90
C ALA A 363 8.97 -8.15 6.97
N VAL A 364 9.23 -9.43 7.31
CA VAL A 364 10.15 -10.28 6.55
C VAL A 364 9.74 -10.36 5.07
N SER A 365 10.73 -10.25 4.19
CA SER A 365 10.54 -10.18 2.73
C SER A 365 11.82 -10.55 2.00
N ILE A 366 11.76 -10.61 0.67
CA ILE A 366 12.95 -10.66 -0.19
C ILE A 366 13.25 -9.25 -0.68
N GLY A 367 14.45 -8.72 -0.48
CA GLY A 367 14.81 -7.35 -0.85
C GLY A 367 16.32 -7.09 -0.79
N ASN A 368 16.70 -5.82 -0.92
CA ASN A 368 18.10 -5.43 -0.86
C ASN A 368 18.63 -5.54 0.59
N PRO A 369 19.75 -6.24 0.84
CA PRO A 369 20.31 -6.40 2.19
C PRO A 369 20.62 -5.07 2.89
N TRP A 370 21.00 -4.04 2.14
CA TRP A 370 21.30 -2.73 2.67
C TRP A 370 20.07 -2.03 3.27
N GLN A 371 18.86 -2.49 2.99
CA GLN A 371 17.65 -1.99 3.64
C GLN A 371 17.70 -2.22 5.17
N ASP A 372 18.05 -3.42 5.62
CA ASP A 372 18.11 -3.73 7.06
C ASP A 372 19.31 -3.06 7.74
N VAL A 373 20.46 -3.03 7.05
CA VAL A 373 21.66 -2.33 7.53
C VAL A 373 21.39 -0.83 7.67
N GLY A 374 20.82 -0.20 6.64
CA GLY A 374 20.45 1.21 6.63
C GLY A 374 19.41 1.55 7.70
N ASN A 375 18.40 0.70 7.90
CA ASN A 375 17.41 0.86 8.97
C ASN A 375 18.05 0.83 10.36
N PHE A 376 18.96 -0.11 10.62
CA PHE A 376 19.64 -0.23 11.90
C PHE A 376 20.49 1.01 12.18
N VAL A 377 21.34 1.41 11.23
CA VAL A 377 22.23 2.57 11.36
C VAL A 377 21.44 3.88 11.47
N ALA A 378 20.40 4.08 10.66
CA ALA A 378 19.52 5.23 10.78
C ALA A 378 18.87 5.34 12.17
N LYS A 379 18.60 4.20 12.83
CA LYS A 379 18.03 4.20 14.18
C LYS A 379 19.05 4.55 15.26
N LEU A 380 20.32 4.20 15.09
CA LEU A 380 21.40 4.69 15.94
C LEU A 380 21.56 6.21 15.82
N HIS A 381 21.54 6.76 14.60
CA HIS A 381 21.55 8.21 14.39
C HIS A 381 20.33 8.89 15.04
N TRP A 382 19.16 8.26 14.95
CA TRP A 382 17.95 8.75 15.62
C TRP A 382 18.11 8.80 17.14
N ASP A 383 18.69 7.76 17.75
CA ASP A 383 18.91 7.72 19.20
C ASP A 383 19.99 8.73 19.63
N HIS A 384 21.03 8.93 18.82
CA HIS A 384 22.04 9.98 19.02
C HIS A 384 21.44 11.39 18.97
N ILE A 385 20.65 11.72 17.94
CA ILE A 385 20.00 13.04 17.80
C ILE A 385 19.12 13.39 19.00
N ARG A 386 18.58 12.37 19.68
CA ARG A 386 17.75 12.51 20.89
C ARG A 386 18.54 12.46 22.19
N GLY A 387 19.87 12.44 22.13
CA GLY A 387 20.76 12.42 23.28
C GLY A 387 20.84 11.09 24.01
N ARG A 388 20.36 9.98 23.42
CA ARG A 388 20.51 8.63 24.01
C ARG A 388 21.89 8.01 23.73
N LEU A 389 22.59 8.51 22.72
CA LEU A 389 23.95 8.08 22.37
C LEU A 389 24.85 9.30 22.26
N SER A 390 26.05 9.20 22.81
CA SER A 390 27.13 10.16 22.56
C SER A 390 27.64 10.04 21.11
N ASP A 391 28.43 11.01 20.65
CA ASP A 391 29.11 10.93 19.35
C ASP A 391 29.97 9.67 19.25
N ASN A 392 30.78 9.41 20.29
CA ASN A 392 31.65 8.25 20.39
C ASN A 392 30.84 6.93 20.45
N GLY A 393 29.73 6.93 21.18
CA GLY A 393 28.81 5.79 21.28
C GLY A 393 28.17 5.45 19.95
N LEU A 394 27.74 6.46 19.18
CA LEU A 394 27.24 6.28 17.81
C LEU A 394 28.32 5.70 16.89
N GLN A 395 29.50 6.33 16.84
CA GLN A 395 30.60 5.90 15.98
C GLN A 395 31.02 4.46 16.28
N THR A 396 31.24 4.15 17.56
CA THR A 396 31.56 2.79 18.02
C THR A 396 30.47 1.82 17.63
N SER A 397 29.19 2.16 17.86
CA SER A 397 28.09 1.24 17.62
C SER A 397 27.91 0.91 16.14
N VAL A 398 28.01 1.92 15.27
CA VAL A 398 27.96 1.74 13.82
C VAL A 398 29.15 0.90 13.33
N SER A 399 30.35 1.22 13.81
CA SER A 399 31.57 0.50 13.43
C SER A 399 31.50 -0.98 13.79
N GLU A 400 31.17 -1.31 15.04
CA GLU A 400 31.09 -2.71 15.51
C GLU A 400 30.03 -3.50 14.74
N PHE A 401 28.82 -2.94 14.58
CA PHE A 401 27.76 -3.57 13.82
C PHE A 401 28.16 -3.85 12.36
N LEU A 402 28.75 -2.86 11.68
CA LEU A 402 29.20 -3.02 10.30
C LEU A 402 30.36 -4.01 10.20
N ASN A 403 31.34 -3.98 11.11
CA ASN A 403 32.45 -4.94 11.11
C ASN A 403 31.95 -6.39 11.22
N GLY A 404 30.99 -6.62 12.11
CA GLY A 404 30.32 -7.92 12.24
C GLY A 404 29.62 -8.38 10.96
N TYR A 405 28.90 -7.48 10.30
CA TYR A 405 28.18 -7.77 9.06
C TYR A 405 29.11 -8.03 7.87
N ARG A 406 30.18 -7.24 7.74
CA ARG A 406 31.18 -7.31 6.66
C ARG A 406 32.02 -8.57 6.70
N GLY A 407 32.26 -9.13 7.89
CA GLY A 407 33.00 -10.38 8.05
C GLY A 407 32.43 -11.57 7.28
N GLN A 408 31.17 -11.50 6.80
CA GLN A 408 30.52 -12.56 6.03
C GLN A 408 30.01 -12.15 4.64
N ARG A 409 30.04 -10.86 4.27
CA ARG A 409 29.50 -10.37 2.99
C ARG A 409 30.30 -9.20 2.41
N PRO A 410 30.42 -9.12 1.07
CA PRO A 410 31.10 -8.00 0.40
C PRO A 410 30.36 -6.67 0.61
N THR A 411 31.13 -5.59 0.62
CA THR A 411 30.63 -4.22 0.83
C THR A 411 30.46 -3.47 -0.48
N ASP A 412 29.27 -2.90 -0.66
CA ASP A 412 29.01 -1.80 -1.57
C ASP A 412 28.69 -0.55 -0.73
N GLU A 413 29.70 0.30 -0.58
CA GLU A 413 29.63 1.52 0.21
C GLU A 413 28.60 2.52 -0.34
N GLN A 414 28.49 2.62 -1.67
CA GLN A 414 27.57 3.54 -2.31
C GLN A 414 26.12 3.08 -2.09
N ALA A 415 25.85 1.78 -2.22
CA ALA A 415 24.55 1.22 -1.86
C ALA A 415 24.25 1.42 -0.36
N GLY A 416 25.22 1.19 0.52
CA GLY A 416 25.06 1.42 1.96
C GLY A 416 24.65 2.86 2.30
N ARG A 417 25.31 3.85 1.68
CA ARG A 417 25.00 5.29 1.82
C ARG A 417 23.60 5.64 1.32
N CYS A 418 23.22 5.14 0.13
CA CYS A 418 21.89 5.35 -0.44
C CYS A 418 20.80 4.80 0.50
N TRP A 419 20.95 3.56 0.97
CA TRP A 419 19.94 2.94 1.84
C TRP A 419 19.89 3.53 3.25
N LEU A 420 21.02 4.03 3.77
CA LEU A 420 21.03 4.85 4.99
C LEU A 420 20.20 6.14 4.80
N ALA A 421 20.40 6.86 3.68
CA ALA A 421 19.63 8.06 3.39
C ALA A 421 18.13 7.77 3.28
N ILE A 422 17.75 6.68 2.60
CA ILE A 422 16.35 6.23 2.52
C ILE A 422 15.77 5.92 3.91
N ALA A 423 16.52 5.22 4.76
CA ALA A 423 16.08 4.89 6.11
C ALA A 423 15.95 6.14 7.01
N LEU A 424 16.85 7.12 6.89
CA LEU A 424 16.77 8.41 7.57
C LEU A 424 15.55 9.22 7.11
N LEU A 425 15.26 9.26 5.80
CA LEU A 425 14.03 9.84 5.26
C LEU A 425 12.79 9.17 5.85
N GLN A 426 12.77 7.84 5.95
CA GLN A 426 11.68 7.08 6.58
C GLN A 426 11.58 7.31 8.10
N CYS A 427 12.64 7.82 8.74
CA CYS A 427 12.61 8.26 10.14
C CYS A 427 11.92 9.61 10.32
N LEU A 428 11.91 10.51 9.33
CA LEU A 428 11.37 11.87 9.45
C LEU A 428 9.95 11.96 10.03
N PRO A 429 8.95 11.13 9.63
CA PRO A 429 7.62 11.20 10.23
C PRO A 429 7.61 10.90 11.73
N HIS A 430 8.64 10.23 12.27
CA HIS A 430 8.71 9.87 13.69
C HIS A 430 8.90 11.06 14.62
N THR A 431 9.50 12.16 14.14
CA THR A 431 9.70 13.38 14.94
C THR A 431 8.34 13.93 15.38
N PHE A 432 7.41 14.08 14.43
CA PHE A 432 6.04 14.49 14.71
C PHE A 432 5.24 13.38 15.41
N ARG A 433 5.39 12.12 14.97
CA ARG A 433 4.64 10.97 15.51
C ARG A 433 4.85 10.75 17.00
N GLN A 434 6.02 11.07 17.52
CA GLN A 434 6.36 10.91 18.94
C GLN A 434 6.05 12.16 19.77
N ALA A 435 5.41 13.17 19.15
CA ALA A 435 5.05 14.42 19.81
C ALA A 435 6.22 15.07 20.54
N ALA A 436 7.40 15.07 19.92
CA ALA A 436 8.56 15.77 20.47
C ALA A 436 8.30 17.28 20.45
N ASP A 437 8.59 17.95 21.57
CA ASP A 437 8.40 19.39 21.72
C ASP A 437 9.28 20.21 20.76
N ASP A 438 10.30 19.60 20.15
CA ASP A 438 11.28 20.17 19.23
C ASP A 438 11.27 19.45 17.87
N TRP A 439 10.15 18.81 17.52
CA TRP A 439 10.07 17.95 16.34
C TRP A 439 10.54 18.61 15.02
N PRO A 440 10.34 19.93 14.75
CA PRO A 440 10.85 20.55 13.51
C PRO A 440 12.37 20.60 13.45
N ILE A 441 13.03 20.80 14.60
CA ILE A 441 14.49 20.82 14.70
C ILE A 441 15.04 19.42 14.49
N LEU A 442 14.46 18.42 15.15
CA LEU A 442 14.83 17.01 14.94
C LEU A 442 14.58 16.58 13.49
N PHE A 443 13.52 17.08 12.87
CA PHE A 443 13.21 16.86 11.46
C PHE A 443 14.29 17.45 10.56
N GLY A 444 14.66 18.72 10.77
CA GLY A 444 15.72 19.38 10.01
C GLY A 444 17.06 18.67 10.14
N ARG A 445 17.45 18.25 11.35
CA ARG A 445 18.68 17.49 11.61
C ARG A 445 18.70 16.14 10.86
N LEU A 446 17.62 15.38 10.93
CA LEU A 446 17.51 14.11 10.19
C LEU A 446 17.53 14.31 8.67
N LEU A 447 16.85 15.33 8.15
CA LEU A 447 16.80 15.62 6.73
C LEU A 447 18.18 16.01 6.20
N LYS A 448 18.91 16.83 6.97
CA LYS A 448 20.29 17.18 6.69
C LYS A 448 21.20 15.95 6.64
N LEU A 449 21.12 15.08 7.65
CA LEU A 449 21.89 13.82 7.67
C LEU A 449 21.57 12.92 6.47
N ALA A 450 20.31 12.84 6.05
CA ALA A 450 19.93 12.08 4.86
C ALA A 450 20.57 12.65 3.59
N GLY A 451 20.63 13.99 3.45
CA GLY A 451 21.32 14.65 2.34
C GLY A 451 22.84 14.45 2.37
N GLU A 452 23.47 14.52 3.55
CA GLU A 452 24.90 14.30 3.75
C GLU A 452 25.32 12.87 3.39
N ALA A 453 24.50 11.88 3.76
CA ALA A 453 24.73 10.47 3.40
C ALA A 453 24.84 10.25 1.88
N LEU A 454 24.06 10.98 1.06
CA LEU A 454 24.05 10.82 -0.39
C LEU A 454 25.26 11.45 -1.11
N ILE A 455 25.81 12.55 -0.60
CA ILE A 455 26.89 13.31 -1.27
C ILE A 455 28.28 12.75 -0.90
N GLY A 456 28.34 11.75 -0.02
CA GLY A 456 29.61 11.23 0.47
C GLY A 456 30.41 12.21 1.32
N ARG A 457 29.82 13.38 1.65
CA ARG A 457 30.30 14.24 2.73
C ARG A 457 29.92 13.56 4.04
N THR A 458 30.80 12.68 4.51
CA THR A 458 30.62 12.05 5.82
C THR A 458 30.46 13.13 6.89
N PRO A 459 29.45 13.04 7.77
CA PRO A 459 29.57 13.56 9.12
C PRO A 459 30.72 12.76 9.76
N LYS A 460 31.92 13.36 9.82
CA LYS A 460 33.20 12.76 10.29
C LYS A 460 33.23 11.22 10.30
N GLU A 461 33.66 10.67 9.16
CA GLU A 461 34.15 9.29 8.97
C GLU A 461 33.12 8.16 9.12
N ALA A 462 32.29 7.95 8.10
CA ALA A 462 31.42 6.77 8.02
C ALA A 462 32.00 5.61 7.18
N PHE A 463 32.95 5.84 6.28
CA PHE A 463 33.53 4.78 5.46
C PHE A 463 34.90 5.26 4.93
N VAL A 464 35.98 4.62 5.37
CA VAL A 464 37.34 4.83 4.82
C VAL A 464 37.91 3.44 4.46
N PRO A 465 38.55 3.26 3.28
CA PRO A 465 39.01 1.97 2.78
C PRO A 465 40.48 1.69 3.13
N ALA A 466 40.87 0.41 3.11
CA ALA A 466 42.26 0.00 2.99
C ALA A 466 42.43 -0.86 1.71
N CYS A 467 43.37 -0.42 0.84
CA CYS A 467 43.87 -0.99 -0.44
C CYS A 467 44.29 -2.49 -0.37
N THR A 468 44.52 -3.28 -1.43
CA THR A 468 44.88 -3.08 -2.86
C THR A 468 44.54 -4.37 -3.67
N PRO A 469 44.71 -4.44 -5.02
CA PRO A 469 43.88 -5.26 -5.91
C PRO A 469 44.42 -6.68 -6.15
N ALA A 470 43.52 -7.65 -6.29
CA ALA A 470 43.84 -8.92 -6.94
C ALA A 470 42.56 -9.56 -7.50
N GLY A 471 42.61 -9.96 -8.77
CA GLY A 471 41.72 -10.97 -9.34
C GLY A 471 40.58 -10.41 -10.16
N GLU A 472 40.84 -10.16 -11.44
CA GLU A 472 39.83 -10.20 -12.48
C GLU A 472 39.03 -11.51 -12.37
N ALA A 473 37.77 -11.40 -11.98
CA ALA A 473 36.79 -12.48 -12.12
C ALA A 473 35.53 -11.89 -12.74
N GLN A 474 35.54 -11.92 -14.07
CA GLN A 474 34.40 -12.07 -14.96
C GLN A 474 33.09 -11.41 -14.52
N ARG A 475 32.85 -10.24 -15.14
CA ARG A 475 31.53 -9.67 -15.36
C ARG A 475 30.55 -10.75 -15.83
N GLU A 476 29.37 -10.82 -15.20
CA GLU A 476 28.11 -10.76 -15.96
C GLU A 476 26.92 -10.27 -15.09
N PRO A 477 26.19 -9.23 -15.54
CA PRO A 477 24.98 -8.69 -14.92
C PRO A 477 23.68 -9.20 -15.59
N VAL A 478 22.53 -8.65 -15.17
CA VAL A 478 21.14 -8.83 -15.68
C VAL A 478 20.31 -9.90 -14.94
N GLU A 479 19.16 -9.50 -14.34
CA GLU A 479 18.14 -10.44 -13.84
C GLU A 479 17.59 -11.20 -15.07
N SER A 480 18.24 -12.32 -15.40
CA SER A 480 18.10 -12.87 -16.73
C SER A 480 16.68 -13.45 -16.95
N PRO A 481 16.21 -13.49 -18.21
CA PRO A 481 14.99 -14.21 -18.60
C PRO A 481 14.93 -15.64 -18.01
N LEU A 482 16.07 -16.26 -17.72
CA LEU A 482 16.16 -17.59 -17.12
C LEU A 482 15.55 -17.64 -15.70
N SER A 483 15.58 -16.56 -14.91
CA SER A 483 15.02 -16.53 -13.55
C SER A 483 13.49 -16.54 -13.53
N VAL A 484 12.86 -15.72 -14.38
CA VAL A 484 11.41 -15.69 -14.60
C VAL A 484 10.98 -16.99 -15.28
N SER A 485 11.73 -17.44 -16.29
CA SER A 485 11.49 -18.71 -16.98
C SER A 485 11.54 -19.90 -16.01
N ARG A 486 12.52 -19.96 -15.10
CA ARG A 486 12.62 -21.05 -14.11
C ARG A 486 11.43 -21.09 -13.18
N ARG A 487 10.94 -19.93 -12.71
CA ARG A 487 9.75 -19.84 -11.86
C ARG A 487 8.49 -20.27 -12.60
N VAL A 488 8.29 -19.78 -13.83
CA VAL A 488 7.14 -20.17 -14.66
C VAL A 488 7.21 -21.66 -14.97
N ARG A 489 8.38 -22.20 -15.35
CA ARG A 489 8.58 -23.64 -15.59
C ARG A 489 8.20 -24.49 -14.37
N SER A 490 8.68 -24.13 -13.18
CA SER A 490 8.34 -24.83 -11.93
C SER A 490 6.85 -24.75 -11.63
N ALA A 491 6.23 -23.58 -11.85
CA ALA A 491 4.81 -23.39 -11.60
C ALA A 491 3.93 -24.16 -12.59
N LEU A 492 4.32 -24.26 -13.86
CA LEU A 492 3.63 -25.05 -14.88
C LEU A 492 3.62 -26.55 -14.55
N GLN A 493 4.66 -27.04 -13.87
CA GLN A 493 4.76 -28.44 -13.41
C GLN A 493 4.02 -28.71 -12.09
N HIS A 494 3.50 -27.68 -11.41
CA HIS A 494 2.86 -27.84 -10.11
C HIS A 494 1.52 -28.62 -10.23
N PRO A 495 1.18 -29.55 -9.31
CA PRO A 495 -0.04 -30.38 -9.41
C PRO A 495 -1.36 -29.60 -9.45
N THR A 496 -1.37 -28.36 -8.97
CA THR A 496 -2.56 -27.48 -9.00
C THR A 496 -2.73 -26.74 -10.32
N THR A 497 -1.75 -26.80 -11.22
CA THR A 497 -1.83 -26.14 -12.52
C THR A 497 -2.83 -26.87 -13.41
N ARG A 498 -3.62 -26.10 -14.15
CA ARG A 498 -4.64 -26.59 -15.07
C ARG A 498 -4.46 -25.86 -16.39
N LEU A 499 -3.96 -26.56 -17.40
CA LEU A 499 -3.72 -26.03 -18.74
C LEU A 499 -4.76 -26.59 -19.70
N GLU A 500 -5.23 -25.75 -20.62
CA GLU A 500 -6.11 -26.16 -21.71
C GLU A 500 -5.31 -26.39 -22.98
N PHE A 501 -5.83 -27.27 -23.83
CA PHE A 501 -5.21 -27.58 -25.13
C PHE A 501 -4.93 -26.27 -25.91
N PRO A 502 -3.71 -26.09 -26.45
CA PRO A 502 -2.68 -27.08 -26.74
C PRO A 502 -1.56 -27.15 -25.70
N LEU A 503 -1.55 -26.26 -24.69
CA LEU A 503 -0.44 -26.09 -23.77
C LEU A 503 0.05 -27.38 -23.07
N PRO A 504 -0.81 -28.35 -22.69
CA PRO A 504 -0.35 -29.63 -22.13
C PRO A 504 0.59 -30.45 -23.03
N ARG A 505 0.55 -30.24 -24.36
CA ARG A 505 1.41 -30.96 -25.33
C ARG A 505 2.67 -30.20 -25.72
N LEU A 506 2.79 -28.93 -25.32
CA LEU A 506 3.91 -28.08 -25.69
C LEU A 506 4.92 -27.96 -24.56
N ARG A 507 6.19 -27.87 -24.92
CA ARG A 507 7.28 -27.67 -23.97
C ARG A 507 7.47 -26.18 -23.72
N PHE A 508 7.40 -25.76 -22.46
CA PHE A 508 7.73 -24.38 -22.09
C PHE A 508 9.21 -24.07 -22.38
N LEU A 509 9.45 -22.99 -23.13
CA LEU A 509 10.78 -22.52 -23.51
C LEU A 509 11.27 -21.48 -22.50
N GLU A 510 10.61 -20.33 -22.46
CA GLU A 510 10.99 -19.16 -21.66
C GLU A 510 9.80 -18.28 -21.29
N ALA A 511 9.99 -17.37 -20.34
CA ALA A 511 9.06 -16.30 -20.02
C ALA A 511 9.78 -14.99 -19.76
N GLN A 512 9.19 -13.90 -20.25
CA GLN A 512 9.70 -12.54 -20.16
C GLN A 512 8.62 -11.62 -19.58
N THR A 513 9.04 -10.56 -18.87
CA THR A 513 8.08 -9.60 -18.29
C THR A 513 7.71 -8.53 -19.31
N VAL A 514 6.44 -8.43 -19.66
CA VAL A 514 5.92 -7.42 -20.60
C VAL A 514 5.55 -6.12 -19.86
N ARG A 515 4.89 -6.24 -18.71
CA ARG A 515 4.42 -5.07 -17.95
C ARG A 515 4.25 -5.39 -16.47
N MET A 516 4.78 -4.55 -15.60
CA MET A 516 4.65 -4.72 -14.15
C MET A 516 4.00 -3.49 -13.50
N LYS A 517 2.90 -3.71 -12.76
CA LYS A 517 2.30 -2.74 -11.82
C LYS A 517 2.51 -3.28 -10.40
N PRO A 518 3.51 -2.77 -9.65
CA PRO A 518 3.89 -3.30 -8.35
C PRO A 518 2.70 -3.40 -7.38
N ASN A 519 2.66 -4.49 -6.60
CA ASN A 519 1.58 -4.79 -5.63
C ASN A 519 0.16 -4.80 -6.22
N ARG A 520 0.03 -4.94 -7.55
CA ARG A 520 -1.24 -4.99 -8.26
C ARG A 520 -1.31 -6.14 -9.26
N ARG A 521 -0.57 -6.04 -10.37
CA ARG A 521 -0.60 -7.02 -11.47
C ARG A 521 0.72 -7.08 -12.24
N CYS A 522 1.07 -8.25 -12.77
CA CYS A 522 2.20 -8.44 -13.67
C CYS A 522 1.71 -9.18 -14.93
N LEU A 523 2.21 -8.78 -16.10
CA LEU A 523 1.94 -9.42 -17.39
C LEU A 523 3.25 -10.02 -17.89
N LEU A 524 3.25 -11.33 -18.09
CA LEU A 524 4.35 -12.09 -18.67
C LEU A 524 4.01 -12.50 -20.11
N GLU A 525 5.01 -12.61 -20.95
CA GLU A 525 4.96 -13.32 -22.23
C GLU A 525 5.69 -14.65 -22.02
N CYS A 526 5.03 -15.77 -22.33
CA CYS A 526 5.55 -17.12 -22.16
C CYS A 526 5.62 -17.78 -23.53
N SER A 527 6.77 -18.34 -23.89
CA SER A 527 7.03 -19.04 -25.14
C SER A 527 6.98 -20.56 -24.91
N PHE A 528 6.30 -21.28 -25.79
CA PHE A 528 6.16 -22.73 -25.78
C PHE A 528 6.54 -23.29 -27.14
N VAL A 529 7.19 -24.45 -27.20
CA VAL A 529 7.64 -25.10 -28.45
C VAL A 529 7.12 -26.53 -28.55
N GLY A 530 6.73 -26.98 -29.74
CA GLY A 530 6.29 -28.35 -29.99
C GLY A 530 5.36 -28.45 -31.20
N ASP A 531 4.83 -29.64 -31.47
CA ASP A 531 3.94 -29.88 -32.61
C ASP A 531 2.61 -29.11 -32.46
N LEU A 532 2.46 -28.06 -33.27
CA LEU A 532 1.27 -27.21 -33.35
C LEU A 532 0.21 -27.73 -34.33
N SER A 533 0.46 -28.85 -35.04
CA SER A 533 -0.43 -29.42 -36.07
C SER A 533 -1.88 -29.67 -35.62
N PRO A 534 -2.19 -30.03 -34.35
CA PRO A 534 -3.57 -30.15 -33.90
C PRO A 534 -4.20 -28.85 -33.37
N ALA A 535 -3.46 -27.74 -33.35
CA ALA A 535 -3.87 -26.49 -32.72
C ALA A 535 -4.46 -25.51 -33.75
N ARG A 536 -5.79 -25.34 -33.77
CA ARG A 536 -6.49 -24.31 -34.57
C ARG A 536 -6.20 -22.87 -34.06
N PHE A 537 -4.94 -22.49 -33.90
CA PHE A 537 -4.52 -21.10 -33.72
C PHE A 537 -4.25 -20.52 -35.11
N ASN A 538 -4.46 -19.21 -35.27
CA ASN A 538 -4.12 -18.55 -36.53
C ASN A 538 -2.60 -18.72 -36.71
N THR A 539 -2.20 -19.56 -37.66
CA THR A 539 -0.85 -20.15 -37.79
C THR A 539 0.21 -19.18 -38.28
N ASP A 540 -0.11 -17.89 -38.41
CA ASP A 540 0.88 -16.85 -38.73
C ASP A 540 1.85 -16.56 -37.58
N GLN A 541 1.64 -17.14 -36.39
CA GLN A 541 2.57 -17.06 -35.25
C GLN A 541 3.60 -18.19 -35.18
N ALA A 542 3.45 -19.27 -35.95
CA ALA A 542 4.40 -20.39 -35.91
C ALA A 542 5.62 -20.08 -36.78
N GLN A 543 6.36 -19.06 -36.41
CA GLN A 543 7.75 -18.96 -36.84
C GLN A 543 8.53 -19.92 -35.91
N ASP A 544 9.04 -21.02 -36.48
CA ASP A 544 9.85 -22.04 -35.81
C ASP A 544 9.13 -22.86 -34.71
N ASP A 545 7.85 -23.24 -34.89
CA ASP A 545 7.08 -24.07 -33.93
C ASP A 545 6.92 -23.46 -32.52
N VAL A 546 7.10 -22.14 -32.35
CA VAL A 546 6.98 -21.44 -31.05
C VAL A 546 5.64 -20.72 -30.89
N LEU A 547 4.86 -21.12 -29.90
CA LEU A 547 3.62 -20.45 -29.47
C LEU A 547 3.89 -19.46 -28.33
N LYS A 548 3.49 -18.20 -28.52
CA LYS A 548 3.56 -17.15 -27.49
C LYS A 548 2.22 -16.94 -26.79
N VAL A 549 2.24 -16.89 -25.46
CA VAL A 549 1.04 -16.69 -24.62
C VAL A 549 1.29 -15.63 -23.55
N LEU A 550 0.23 -15.01 -23.05
CA LEU A 550 0.29 -14.00 -22.00
C LEU A 550 -0.07 -14.60 -20.64
N GLY A 551 0.81 -14.45 -19.65
CA GLY A 551 0.57 -14.78 -18.24
C GLY A 551 0.16 -13.57 -17.43
N LYS A 552 -1.10 -13.53 -16.99
CA LYS A 552 -1.68 -12.43 -16.20
C LYS A 552 -1.67 -12.78 -14.71
N ILE A 553 -0.77 -12.14 -13.96
CA ILE A 553 -0.56 -12.33 -12.51
C ILE A 553 -1.27 -11.24 -11.71
N ARG A 554 -1.94 -11.60 -10.61
CA ARG A 554 -2.57 -10.68 -9.66
C ARG A 554 -1.98 -10.80 -8.26
N TYR A 555 -1.76 -9.66 -7.60
CA TYR A 555 -1.12 -9.62 -6.27
C TYR A 555 -2.05 -10.11 -5.15
N ARG A 556 -3.36 -9.84 -5.22
CA ARG A 556 -4.34 -10.14 -4.15
C ARG A 556 -4.94 -11.55 -4.23
N GLY A 557 -4.37 -12.44 -5.05
CA GLY A 557 -4.91 -13.77 -5.34
C GLY A 557 -5.27 -13.94 -6.81
N ILE A 558 -5.39 -15.20 -7.25
CA ILE A 558 -5.71 -15.55 -8.64
C ILE A 558 -7.06 -14.96 -9.08
N ASP A 559 -7.09 -14.40 -10.29
CA ASP A 559 -8.34 -13.99 -10.91
C ASP A 559 -9.11 -15.22 -11.40
N ARG A 560 -10.34 -15.39 -10.90
CA ARG A 560 -11.24 -16.47 -11.33
C ARG A 560 -12.39 -15.97 -12.19
N HIS A 561 -12.70 -14.67 -12.15
CA HIS A 561 -13.88 -14.12 -12.80
C HIS A 561 -13.61 -13.84 -14.27
N THR A 562 -12.47 -13.20 -14.60
CA THR A 562 -12.14 -12.90 -16.00
C THR A 562 -11.91 -14.15 -16.84
N PRO A 563 -11.16 -15.18 -16.39
CA PRO A 563 -11.05 -16.45 -17.11
C PRO A 563 -12.41 -17.12 -17.40
N GLU A 564 -13.31 -17.12 -16.42
CA GLU A 564 -14.62 -17.72 -16.57
C GLU A 564 -15.49 -16.95 -17.58
N LEU A 565 -15.42 -15.62 -17.55
CA LEU A 565 -16.07 -14.79 -18.57
C LEU A 565 -15.54 -15.08 -19.98
N HIS A 566 -14.22 -15.24 -20.13
CA HIS A 566 -13.62 -15.62 -21.42
C HIS A 566 -14.16 -16.97 -21.92
N ARG A 567 -14.32 -17.96 -21.04
CA ARG A 567 -14.93 -19.25 -21.41
C ARG A 567 -16.40 -19.10 -21.82
N LYS A 568 -17.21 -18.33 -21.08
CA LYS A 568 -18.62 -18.08 -21.43
C LYS A 568 -18.76 -17.41 -22.79
N LEU A 569 -17.93 -16.40 -23.07
CA LEU A 569 -17.91 -15.72 -24.37
C LEU A 569 -17.42 -16.64 -25.49
N ALA A 570 -16.45 -17.51 -25.22
CA ALA A 570 -16.04 -18.56 -26.16
C ALA A 570 -17.21 -19.48 -26.53
N THR A 571 -17.98 -19.94 -25.53
CA THR A 571 -19.19 -20.76 -25.73
C THR A 571 -20.27 -20.01 -26.49
N ALA A 572 -20.40 -18.70 -26.26
CA ALA A 572 -21.31 -17.82 -27.01
C ALA A 572 -20.84 -17.52 -28.45
N GLY A 573 -19.76 -18.16 -28.93
CA GLY A 573 -19.35 -18.12 -30.33
C GLY A 573 -18.32 -17.04 -30.68
N PHE A 574 -17.74 -16.32 -29.70
CA PHE A 574 -16.76 -15.26 -29.97
C PHE A 574 -15.49 -15.75 -30.67
N HIS A 575 -15.16 -17.05 -30.60
CA HIS A 575 -14.02 -17.60 -31.34
C HIS A 575 -14.36 -18.05 -32.77
N ARG A 576 -15.63 -17.97 -33.17
CA ARG A 576 -16.14 -18.31 -34.51
C ARG A 576 -16.77 -17.11 -35.22
N ASN A 577 -16.92 -15.99 -34.52
CA ASN A 577 -17.49 -14.77 -35.08
C ASN A 577 -16.47 -14.12 -36.03
N PRO A 578 -16.83 -13.83 -37.28
CA PRO A 578 -15.89 -13.32 -38.29
C PRO A 578 -15.43 -11.87 -38.02
N LEU A 579 -16.16 -11.12 -37.19
CA LEU A 579 -15.89 -9.71 -36.93
C LEU A 579 -15.18 -9.49 -35.58
N VAL A 580 -15.66 -10.13 -34.51
CA VAL A 580 -15.18 -9.87 -33.15
C VAL A 580 -14.71 -11.15 -32.48
N ARG A 581 -13.64 -11.04 -31.71
CA ARG A 581 -13.17 -12.10 -30.81
C ARG A 581 -12.68 -11.54 -29.49
N ILE A 582 -12.44 -12.47 -28.58
CA ILE A 582 -11.64 -12.26 -27.39
C ILE A 582 -10.42 -13.18 -27.44
N PRO A 583 -9.33 -12.86 -26.73
CA PRO A 583 -8.22 -13.78 -26.56
C PRO A 583 -8.66 -15.08 -25.86
N ARG A 584 -8.22 -16.23 -26.35
CA ARG A 584 -8.52 -17.52 -25.74
C ARG A 584 -7.94 -17.62 -24.33
N TYR A 585 -8.72 -18.19 -23.41
CA TYR A 585 -8.20 -18.67 -22.15
C TYR A 585 -7.40 -19.97 -22.41
N LEU A 586 -6.24 -20.12 -21.76
CA LEU A 586 -5.33 -21.26 -21.98
C LEU A 586 -4.96 -22.01 -20.70
N GLY A 587 -5.31 -21.50 -19.52
CA GLY A 587 -5.04 -22.20 -18.27
C GLY A 587 -4.90 -21.30 -17.05
N THR A 588 -4.82 -21.94 -15.89
CA THR A 588 -4.55 -21.31 -14.59
C THR A 588 -3.34 -21.94 -13.94
N VAL A 589 -2.49 -21.11 -13.36
CA VAL A 589 -1.29 -21.47 -12.62
C VAL A 589 -1.41 -20.88 -11.19
N PRO A 590 -2.12 -21.57 -10.26
CA PRO A 590 -2.46 -21.03 -8.94
C PRO A 590 -1.27 -20.66 -8.08
N SER A 591 -0.18 -21.42 -8.14
CA SER A 591 1.06 -21.19 -7.40
C SER A 591 1.70 -19.83 -7.70
N MET A 592 1.34 -19.20 -8.82
CA MET A 592 1.79 -17.85 -9.21
C MET A 592 0.67 -16.81 -9.23
N ASN A 593 -0.55 -17.12 -8.74
CA ASN A 593 -1.74 -16.27 -8.91
C ASN A 593 -1.93 -15.82 -10.37
N MET A 594 -1.67 -16.73 -11.31
CA MET A 594 -1.57 -16.44 -12.74
C MET A 594 -2.64 -17.19 -13.52
N TRP A 595 -3.17 -16.56 -14.56
CA TRP A 595 -3.87 -17.25 -15.64
C TRP A 595 -3.21 -16.96 -16.98
N LEU A 596 -3.31 -17.91 -17.91
CA LEU A 596 -2.71 -17.88 -19.23
C LEU A 596 -3.77 -17.55 -20.27
N GLN A 597 -3.41 -16.66 -21.18
CA GLN A 597 -4.26 -16.16 -22.25
C GLN A 597 -3.49 -16.20 -23.56
N GLU A 598 -4.17 -16.41 -24.68
CA GLU A 598 -3.63 -16.21 -26.02
C GLU A 598 -3.03 -14.81 -26.18
N LYS A 599 -1.84 -14.75 -26.80
CA LYS A 599 -1.26 -13.50 -27.31
C LYS A 599 -1.77 -13.31 -28.74
N VAL A 600 -2.62 -12.31 -28.95
CA VAL A 600 -3.16 -12.03 -30.29
C VAL A 600 -2.15 -11.19 -31.09
N PRO A 601 -1.76 -11.60 -32.32
CA PRO A 601 -0.83 -10.86 -33.17
C PRO A 601 -1.55 -9.70 -33.88
N ALA A 602 -1.95 -8.70 -33.11
CA ALA A 602 -2.71 -7.56 -33.61
C ALA A 602 -2.21 -6.27 -32.96
N HIS A 603 -2.44 -5.14 -33.65
CA HIS A 603 -2.01 -3.83 -33.18
C HIS A 603 -3.15 -3.14 -32.42
N THR A 604 -2.79 -2.40 -31.36
CA THR A 604 -3.75 -1.53 -30.67
C THR A 604 -4.27 -0.48 -31.64
N VAL A 605 -5.58 -0.27 -31.65
CA VAL A 605 -6.20 0.77 -32.47
C VAL A 605 -5.85 2.14 -31.91
N THR A 606 -5.30 3.02 -32.75
CA THR A 606 -5.12 4.44 -32.41
C THR A 606 -6.28 5.27 -32.97
N PRO A 607 -6.65 6.39 -32.33
CA PRO A 607 -7.75 7.25 -32.81
C PRO A 607 -7.29 8.33 -33.80
N ASP A 608 -6.02 8.31 -34.20
CA ASP A 608 -5.41 9.28 -35.09
C ASP A 608 -5.83 9.10 -36.56
N VAL A 609 -5.46 10.07 -37.39
CA VAL A 609 -5.76 10.09 -38.83
C VAL A 609 -5.26 8.85 -39.60
N LEU A 610 -4.29 8.10 -39.05
CA LEU A 610 -3.73 6.92 -39.71
C LEU A 610 -4.66 5.71 -39.61
N THR A 611 -5.60 5.71 -38.66
CA THR A 611 -6.58 4.65 -38.52
C THR A 611 -7.77 4.90 -39.46
N PRO A 612 -8.07 3.98 -40.40
CA PRO A 612 -9.20 4.14 -41.30
C PRO A 612 -10.52 4.27 -40.53
N THR A 613 -11.36 5.23 -40.91
CA THR A 613 -12.66 5.45 -40.25
C THR A 613 -13.55 4.20 -40.26
N LYS A 614 -13.41 3.33 -41.28
CA LYS A 614 -14.10 2.03 -41.34
C LYS A 614 -13.80 1.15 -40.13
N THR A 615 -12.57 1.17 -39.61
CA THR A 615 -12.17 0.41 -38.42
C THR A 615 -13.04 0.78 -37.22
N HIS A 616 -13.34 2.08 -37.02
CA HIS A 616 -14.24 2.51 -35.95
C HIS A 616 -15.68 2.00 -36.13
N ALA A 617 -16.17 1.84 -37.37
CA ALA A 617 -17.45 1.17 -37.63
C ALA A 617 -17.40 -0.33 -37.26
N ASP A 618 -16.30 -1.02 -37.57
CA ASP A 618 -16.10 -2.42 -37.18
C ASP A 618 -16.05 -2.58 -35.65
N ILE A 619 -15.44 -1.63 -34.94
CA ILE A 619 -15.43 -1.58 -33.47
C ILE A 619 -16.84 -1.37 -32.92
N GLY A 620 -17.65 -0.52 -33.56
CA GLY A 620 -19.06 -0.32 -33.20
C GLY A 620 -19.87 -1.62 -33.32
N ARG A 621 -19.74 -2.32 -34.45
CA ARG A 621 -20.39 -3.64 -34.63
C ARG A 621 -19.85 -4.69 -33.65
N ALA A 622 -18.55 -4.67 -33.35
CA ALA A 622 -17.93 -5.59 -32.40
C ALA A 622 -18.45 -5.39 -30.97
N LEU A 623 -18.64 -4.15 -30.53
CA LEU A 623 -19.26 -3.83 -29.25
C LEU A 623 -20.72 -4.30 -29.20
N ALA A 624 -21.49 -4.04 -30.26
CA ALA A 624 -22.88 -4.50 -30.34
C ALA A 624 -22.98 -6.03 -30.24
N ALA A 625 -22.04 -6.77 -30.85
CA ALA A 625 -21.96 -8.22 -30.71
C ALA A 625 -21.64 -8.67 -29.27
N LEU A 626 -20.79 -7.94 -28.52
CA LEU A 626 -20.58 -8.17 -27.08
C LEU A 626 -21.88 -8.01 -26.29
N HIS A 627 -22.61 -6.93 -26.54
CA HIS A 627 -23.88 -6.63 -25.88
C HIS A 627 -24.96 -7.66 -26.22
N ALA A 628 -24.96 -8.19 -27.46
CA ALA A 628 -25.88 -9.22 -27.92
C ALA A 628 -25.47 -10.67 -27.54
N SER A 629 -24.36 -10.85 -26.82
CA SER A 629 -23.79 -12.19 -26.54
C SER A 629 -24.68 -13.11 -25.68
N GLY A 630 -25.63 -12.54 -24.93
CA GLY A 630 -26.45 -13.27 -23.96
C GLY A 630 -25.68 -13.76 -22.71
N VAL A 631 -24.38 -13.48 -22.61
CA VAL A 631 -23.54 -13.89 -21.48
C VAL A 631 -23.87 -13.06 -20.24
N CYS A 632 -24.07 -13.72 -19.10
CA CYS A 632 -24.39 -13.07 -17.83
C CYS A 632 -23.28 -13.20 -16.79
N VAL A 633 -23.10 -12.12 -16.01
CA VAL A 633 -22.19 -12.03 -14.85
C VAL A 633 -22.92 -11.48 -13.64
N ASP A 634 -22.42 -11.76 -12.43
CA ASP A 634 -23.10 -11.36 -11.18
C ASP A 634 -22.99 -9.86 -10.88
N ARG A 635 -21.92 -9.21 -11.37
CA ARG A 635 -21.69 -7.79 -11.15
C ARG A 635 -22.71 -6.97 -11.94
N ARG A 636 -23.23 -5.91 -11.32
CA ARG A 636 -24.08 -4.91 -11.98
C ARG A 636 -23.40 -3.54 -11.89
N HIS A 637 -23.58 -2.70 -12.91
CA HIS A 637 -23.09 -1.32 -12.92
C HIS A 637 -24.09 -0.48 -13.71
N GLY A 638 -24.73 0.49 -13.04
CA GLY A 638 -25.79 1.33 -13.61
C GLY A 638 -25.47 2.82 -13.56
N ILE A 639 -26.48 3.63 -13.88
CA ILE A 639 -26.38 5.10 -13.86
C ILE A 639 -26.08 5.65 -12.45
N ASP A 640 -26.68 5.07 -11.41
CA ASP A 640 -26.44 5.50 -10.03
C ASP A 640 -24.97 5.30 -9.63
N ASP A 641 -24.36 4.18 -10.03
CA ASP A 641 -22.95 3.89 -9.79
C ASP A 641 -22.04 4.89 -10.52
N GLU A 642 -22.36 5.20 -11.79
CA GLU A 642 -21.59 6.15 -12.58
C GLU A 642 -21.70 7.58 -12.02
N MET A 643 -22.91 8.00 -11.63
CA MET A 643 -23.12 9.32 -11.04
C MET A 643 -22.46 9.43 -9.66
N ALA A 644 -22.47 8.38 -8.84
CA ALA A 644 -21.73 8.37 -7.57
C ALA A 644 -20.22 8.53 -7.79
N ILE A 645 -19.66 7.85 -8.79
CA ILE A 645 -18.25 8.02 -9.18
C ILE A 645 -17.98 9.45 -9.67
N LEU A 646 -18.84 9.97 -10.55
CA LEU A 646 -18.69 11.30 -11.14
C LEU A 646 -18.72 12.39 -10.07
N HIS A 647 -19.72 12.39 -9.19
CA HIS A 647 -19.86 13.34 -8.08
C HIS A 647 -18.66 13.29 -7.15
N GLN A 648 -18.20 12.09 -6.79
CA GLN A 648 -17.01 11.95 -5.96
C GLN A 648 -15.78 12.56 -6.65
N ARG A 649 -15.53 12.18 -7.90
CA ARG A 649 -14.31 12.57 -8.63
C ARG A 649 -14.26 14.04 -8.97
N LEU A 650 -15.36 14.60 -9.44
CA LEU A 650 -15.43 16.01 -9.75
C LEU A 650 -15.49 16.88 -8.49
N GLY A 651 -16.09 16.39 -7.40
CA GLY A 651 -15.98 17.01 -6.09
C GLY A 651 -14.53 17.08 -5.60
N GLU A 652 -13.75 16.01 -5.79
CA GLU A 652 -12.30 16.01 -5.53
C GLU A 652 -11.57 17.06 -6.38
N VAL A 653 -11.88 17.18 -7.68
CA VAL A 653 -11.27 18.20 -8.56
C VAL A 653 -11.66 19.62 -8.15
N SER A 654 -12.94 19.90 -7.91
CA SER A 654 -13.41 21.24 -7.47
C SER A 654 -12.78 21.68 -6.15
N HIS A 655 -12.51 20.74 -5.24
CA HIS A 655 -11.84 21.05 -3.98
C HIS A 655 -10.35 21.40 -4.18
N HIS A 656 -9.66 20.73 -5.11
CA HIS A 656 -8.26 21.04 -5.42
C HIS A 656 -8.10 22.29 -6.28
N TYR A 657 -9.08 22.61 -7.12
CA TYR A 657 -9.07 23.75 -8.06
C TYR A 657 -10.35 24.58 -7.90
N PRO A 658 -10.42 25.46 -6.88
CA PRO A 658 -11.59 26.29 -6.61
C PRO A 658 -12.04 27.14 -7.79
N GLU A 659 -11.11 27.55 -8.65
CA GLU A 659 -11.36 28.31 -9.88
C GLU A 659 -12.27 27.57 -10.87
N TRP A 660 -12.30 26.23 -10.85
CA TRP A 660 -13.16 25.41 -11.70
C TRP A 660 -14.45 24.99 -11.02
N SER A 661 -14.62 25.29 -9.72
CA SER A 661 -15.76 24.84 -8.91
C SER A 661 -17.11 25.24 -9.51
N GLN A 662 -17.25 26.49 -9.98
CA GLN A 662 -18.49 26.96 -10.59
C GLN A 662 -18.80 26.24 -11.92
N GLY A 663 -17.78 26.00 -12.75
CA GLY A 663 -17.91 25.28 -14.01
C GLY A 663 -18.29 23.81 -13.79
N ILE A 664 -17.57 23.15 -12.89
CA ILE A 664 -17.86 21.77 -12.49
C ILE A 664 -19.25 21.63 -11.88
N GLY A 665 -19.67 22.58 -11.03
CA GLY A 665 -21.02 22.58 -10.45
C GLY A 665 -22.12 22.69 -11.50
N ARG A 666 -21.91 23.47 -12.58
CA ARG A 666 -22.82 23.53 -13.74
C ARG A 666 -22.86 22.20 -14.50
N ILE A 667 -21.69 21.58 -14.71
CA ILE A 667 -21.56 20.28 -15.39
C ILE A 667 -22.24 19.17 -14.60
N LEU A 668 -22.03 19.08 -13.28
CA LEU A 668 -22.68 18.09 -12.42
C LEU A 668 -24.21 18.21 -12.48
N LYS A 669 -24.75 19.42 -12.31
CA LYS A 669 -26.20 19.67 -12.46
C LYS A 669 -26.76 19.27 -13.83
N ARG A 670 -25.96 19.42 -14.89
CA ARG A 670 -26.34 18.96 -16.23
C ARG A 670 -26.33 17.44 -16.31
N CYS A 671 -25.29 16.79 -15.79
CA CYS A 671 -25.19 15.33 -15.75
C CYS A 671 -26.31 14.71 -14.93
N ASP A 672 -26.70 15.33 -13.80
CA ASP A 672 -27.84 14.89 -12.98
C ASP A 672 -29.16 14.93 -13.77
N ARG A 673 -29.40 16.00 -14.54
CA ARG A 673 -30.59 16.11 -15.40
C ARG A 673 -30.58 15.08 -16.54
N LEU A 674 -29.41 14.86 -17.15
CA LEU A 674 -29.24 13.85 -18.20
C LEU A 674 -29.52 12.45 -17.63
N ALA A 675 -28.93 12.11 -16.50
CA ALA A 675 -29.12 10.85 -15.79
C ALA A 675 -30.60 10.60 -15.46
N ALA A 676 -31.30 11.62 -14.96
CA ALA A 676 -32.73 11.54 -14.66
C ALA A 676 -33.63 11.40 -15.91
N SER A 677 -33.16 11.81 -17.08
CA SER A 677 -33.89 11.72 -18.35
C SER A 677 -33.63 10.45 -19.15
N LEU A 678 -32.68 9.62 -18.71
CA LEU A 678 -32.36 8.37 -19.38
C LEU A 678 -33.55 7.41 -19.31
N PRO A 679 -33.96 6.81 -20.43
CA PRO A 679 -35.00 5.79 -20.41
C PRO A 679 -34.50 4.55 -19.65
N PRO A 680 -35.41 3.74 -19.07
CA PRO A 680 -35.07 2.41 -18.61
C PRO A 680 -34.49 1.60 -19.77
N ALA A 681 -33.20 1.25 -19.68
CA ALA A 681 -32.52 0.49 -20.72
C ALA A 681 -32.53 -1.01 -20.40
N ALA A 682 -32.57 -1.83 -21.45
CA ALA A 682 -32.31 -3.25 -21.31
C ALA A 682 -30.89 -3.47 -20.78
N THR A 683 -30.69 -4.46 -19.91
CA THR A 683 -29.36 -4.76 -19.37
C THR A 683 -28.65 -5.82 -20.22
N CYS A 684 -27.41 -5.56 -20.61
CA CYS A 684 -26.54 -6.50 -21.30
C CYS A 684 -25.19 -6.64 -20.60
N LEU A 685 -24.34 -7.54 -21.09
CA LEU A 685 -22.94 -7.63 -20.67
C LEU A 685 -22.20 -6.38 -21.15
N LEU A 686 -21.70 -5.58 -20.22
CA LEU A 686 -20.83 -4.44 -20.48
C LEU A 686 -19.36 -4.83 -20.38
N HIS A 687 -18.52 -4.18 -21.16
CA HIS A 687 -17.07 -4.14 -20.97
C HIS A 687 -16.68 -3.19 -19.82
N ARG A 688 -17.42 -2.08 -19.64
CA ARG A 688 -17.32 -1.05 -18.59
C ARG A 688 -16.10 -0.12 -18.69
N ASP A 689 -14.97 -0.59 -19.21
CA ASP A 689 -13.78 0.24 -19.48
C ASP A 689 -13.47 0.30 -20.98
N PHE A 690 -14.49 0.47 -21.84
CA PHE A 690 -14.36 0.30 -23.28
C PHE A 690 -13.83 1.56 -23.98
N TYR A 691 -12.63 1.49 -24.55
CA TYR A 691 -12.00 2.54 -25.35
C TYR A 691 -10.92 1.95 -26.26
N PHE A 692 -10.35 2.75 -27.17
CA PHE A 692 -9.48 2.25 -28.26
C PHE A 692 -8.23 1.47 -27.79
N ASP A 693 -7.63 1.75 -26.61
CA ASP A 693 -6.49 0.95 -26.11
C ASP A 693 -6.88 -0.50 -25.77
N GLN A 694 -8.17 -0.76 -25.55
CA GLN A 694 -8.71 -2.08 -25.23
C GLN A 694 -9.14 -2.87 -26.46
N VAL A 695 -8.77 -2.37 -27.64
CA VAL A 695 -9.14 -2.96 -28.92
C VAL A 695 -7.86 -3.21 -29.72
N LEU A 696 -7.69 -4.46 -30.17
CA LEU A 696 -6.70 -4.78 -31.20
C LEU A 696 -7.39 -5.00 -32.54
N PHE A 697 -6.67 -4.68 -33.62
CA PHE A 697 -7.08 -4.92 -34.98
C PHE A 697 -5.93 -5.53 -35.78
N ASP A 698 -6.21 -6.60 -36.52
CA ASP A 698 -5.24 -7.29 -37.39
C ASP A 698 -5.46 -6.98 -38.88
N GLY A 699 -6.33 -6.02 -39.21
CA GLY A 699 -6.74 -5.72 -40.59
C GLY A 699 -8.05 -6.41 -41.01
N SER A 700 -8.48 -7.45 -40.28
CA SER A 700 -9.69 -8.22 -40.60
C SER A 700 -10.67 -8.33 -39.42
N GLN A 701 -10.17 -8.52 -38.20
CA GLN A 701 -10.97 -8.87 -37.04
C GLN A 701 -10.64 -7.99 -35.83
N ILE A 702 -11.68 -7.64 -35.08
CA ILE A 702 -11.59 -6.87 -33.84
C ILE A 702 -11.37 -7.81 -32.66
N THR A 703 -10.36 -7.56 -31.84
CA THR A 703 -10.12 -8.29 -30.59
C THR A 703 -10.34 -7.38 -29.39
N LEU A 704 -11.27 -7.78 -28.52
CA LEU A 704 -11.56 -7.06 -27.27
C LEU A 704 -10.65 -7.53 -26.13
N LEU A 705 -10.05 -6.58 -25.40
CA LEU A 705 -9.14 -6.82 -24.28
C LEU A 705 -9.77 -6.45 -22.92
N ASP A 706 -8.99 -6.53 -21.83
CA ASP A 706 -9.28 -6.09 -20.44
C ASP A 706 -10.74 -6.15 -19.94
N LEU A 707 -11.38 -7.33 -20.02
CA LEU A 707 -12.74 -7.57 -19.48
C LEU A 707 -12.80 -7.72 -17.94
N ASP A 708 -11.77 -7.30 -17.19
CA ASP A 708 -11.70 -7.42 -15.72
C ASP A 708 -12.83 -6.64 -14.99
N LEU A 709 -13.37 -5.61 -15.65
CA LEU A 709 -14.41 -4.74 -15.12
C LEU A 709 -15.82 -5.06 -15.61
N ALA A 710 -15.97 -6.11 -16.42
CA ALA A 710 -17.26 -6.48 -17.00
C ALA A 710 -18.38 -6.63 -15.97
N ALA A 711 -19.57 -6.17 -16.33
CA ALA A 711 -20.74 -6.10 -15.47
C ALA A 711 -22.02 -6.11 -16.32
N MET A 712 -23.16 -6.41 -15.71
CA MET A 712 -24.47 -6.22 -16.34
C MET A 712 -24.89 -4.76 -16.20
N GLY A 713 -25.33 -4.12 -17.29
CA GLY A 713 -25.74 -2.72 -17.27
C GLY A 713 -26.27 -2.22 -18.62
N PRO A 714 -26.51 -0.91 -18.74
CA PRO A 714 -27.07 -0.31 -19.95
C PRO A 714 -26.04 -0.26 -21.10
N PRO A 715 -26.40 -0.75 -22.31
CA PRO A 715 -25.47 -0.85 -23.45
C PRO A 715 -24.82 0.49 -23.83
N GLU A 716 -25.56 1.59 -23.67
CA GLU A 716 -25.11 2.93 -24.04
C GLU A 716 -23.91 3.44 -23.23
N LEU A 717 -23.64 2.84 -22.07
CA LEU A 717 -22.49 3.21 -21.23
C LEU A 717 -21.17 2.97 -21.97
N ASP A 718 -20.97 1.77 -22.53
CA ASP A 718 -19.74 1.44 -23.24
C ASP A 718 -19.57 2.27 -24.52
N ALA A 719 -20.67 2.45 -25.26
CA ALA A 719 -20.66 3.26 -26.48
C ALA A 719 -20.32 4.72 -26.17
N GLY A 720 -20.94 5.29 -25.14
CA GLY A 720 -20.68 6.65 -24.70
C GLY A 720 -19.25 6.84 -24.17
N ASN A 721 -18.71 5.86 -23.45
CA ASN A 721 -17.33 5.90 -22.98
C ASN A 721 -16.32 5.89 -24.14
N TYR A 722 -16.55 5.07 -25.16
CA TYR A 722 -15.70 5.02 -26.35
C TYR A 722 -15.69 6.35 -27.10
N ILE A 723 -16.88 6.93 -27.34
CA ILE A 723 -17.02 8.23 -28.02
C ILE A 723 -16.35 9.33 -27.19
N ALA A 724 -16.54 9.36 -25.87
CA ALA A 724 -15.91 10.34 -25.00
C ALA A 724 -14.37 10.30 -25.10
N HIS A 725 -13.78 9.10 -25.21
CA HIS A 725 -12.33 8.95 -25.39
C HIS A 725 -11.82 9.46 -26.73
N LEU A 726 -12.60 9.30 -27.82
CA LEU A 726 -12.27 9.91 -29.11
C LEU A 726 -12.30 11.45 -29.02
N LEU A 727 -13.34 12.01 -28.39
CA LEU A 727 -13.46 13.46 -28.23
C LEU A 727 -12.36 14.04 -27.35
N GLU A 728 -12.03 13.40 -26.22
CA GLU A 728 -10.92 13.84 -25.36
C GLU A 728 -9.57 13.74 -26.08
N TYR A 729 -9.36 12.69 -26.88
CA TYR A 729 -8.16 12.58 -27.71
C TYR A 729 -8.06 13.75 -28.70
N GLY A 730 -9.16 14.11 -29.38
CA GLY A 730 -9.20 15.25 -30.28
C GLY A 730 -8.84 16.58 -29.59
N LEU A 731 -9.21 16.75 -28.32
CA LEU A 731 -8.81 17.93 -27.53
C LEU A 731 -7.32 17.96 -27.20
N ARG A 732 -6.71 16.79 -27.03
CA ARG A 732 -5.27 16.61 -26.77
C ARG A 732 -4.43 16.78 -28.03
N SER A 733 -4.97 16.36 -29.17
CA SER A 733 -4.33 16.44 -30.48
C SER A 733 -5.26 17.17 -31.47
N PRO A 734 -5.25 18.51 -31.51
CA PRO A 734 -6.15 19.29 -32.37
C PRO A 734 -6.07 18.94 -33.86
N ALA A 735 -4.89 18.52 -34.34
CA ALA A 735 -4.70 18.05 -35.72
C ALA A 735 -5.55 16.80 -36.06
N ASP A 736 -5.88 15.99 -35.06
CA ASP A 736 -6.71 14.78 -35.22
C ASP A 736 -8.18 15.03 -34.86
N ALA A 737 -8.57 16.24 -34.45
CA ALA A 737 -9.90 16.52 -33.92
C ALA A 737 -11.02 16.18 -34.92
N GLU A 738 -10.86 16.54 -36.20
CA GLU A 738 -11.84 16.21 -37.23
C GLU A 738 -11.95 14.69 -37.46
N ASN A 739 -10.81 14.00 -37.47
CA ASN A 739 -10.79 12.55 -37.60
C ASN A 739 -11.48 11.86 -36.42
N CYS A 740 -11.21 12.31 -35.19
CA CYS A 740 -11.85 11.80 -33.99
C CYS A 740 -13.38 11.97 -34.01
N HIS A 741 -13.89 13.09 -34.50
CA HIS A 741 -15.33 13.28 -34.68
C HIS A 741 -15.91 12.37 -35.75
N ARG A 742 -15.21 12.20 -36.87
CA ARG A 742 -15.64 11.30 -37.95
C ARG A 742 -15.67 9.85 -37.47
N ALA A 743 -14.63 9.43 -36.75
CA ALA A 743 -14.54 8.14 -36.09
C ALA A 743 -15.69 7.92 -35.09
N ALA A 744 -15.98 8.90 -34.23
CA ALA A 744 -17.07 8.84 -33.27
C ALA A 744 -18.43 8.64 -33.96
N ARG A 745 -18.70 9.42 -35.02
CA ARG A 745 -19.94 9.31 -35.80
C ARG A 745 -20.10 7.95 -36.46
N VAL A 746 -19.04 7.47 -37.11
CA VAL A 746 -19.09 6.19 -37.85
C VAL A 746 -19.18 5.00 -36.88
N PHE A 747 -18.49 5.07 -35.74
CA PHE A 747 -18.67 4.11 -34.64
C PHE A 747 -20.12 4.09 -34.14
N GLU A 748 -20.68 5.25 -33.80
CA GLU A 748 -22.04 5.37 -33.26
C GLU A 748 -23.08 4.84 -34.25
N GLN A 749 -22.99 5.24 -35.52
CA GLN A 749 -23.87 4.77 -36.60
C GLN A 749 -23.81 3.25 -36.76
N ALA A 750 -22.61 2.67 -36.81
CA ALA A 750 -22.45 1.24 -36.99
C ALA A 750 -22.90 0.44 -35.75
N TYR A 751 -22.66 0.97 -34.55
CA TYR A 751 -23.12 0.39 -33.29
C TYR A 751 -24.65 0.35 -33.23
N LEU A 752 -25.33 1.48 -33.49
CA LEU A 752 -26.79 1.57 -33.47
C LEU A 752 -27.43 0.72 -34.58
N ALA A 753 -26.84 0.70 -35.78
CA ALA A 753 -27.34 -0.10 -36.90
C ALA A 753 -27.24 -1.61 -36.67
N ALA A 754 -26.30 -2.06 -35.82
CA ALA A 754 -26.17 -3.47 -35.43
C ALA A 754 -27.28 -3.93 -34.45
N GLY A 755 -28.18 -3.04 -34.05
CA GLY A 755 -29.36 -3.35 -33.25
C GLY A 755 -29.13 -3.74 -31.78
N PRO A 756 -28.14 -3.18 -31.03
CA PRO A 756 -28.20 -3.24 -29.57
C PRO A 756 -29.50 -2.56 -29.12
N ALA A 757 -30.06 -2.97 -27.98
CA ALA A 757 -31.24 -2.32 -27.39
C ALA A 757 -30.88 -0.93 -26.80
N ALA A 758 -30.25 -0.08 -27.61
CA ALA A 758 -29.65 1.20 -27.28
C ALA A 758 -30.34 2.35 -28.03
N GLN A 759 -30.52 3.49 -27.37
CA GLN A 759 -31.12 4.68 -27.98
C GLN A 759 -30.07 5.75 -28.31
N PRO A 760 -30.13 6.41 -29.48
CA PRO A 760 -29.16 7.45 -29.85
C PRO A 760 -29.07 8.59 -28.82
N SER A 761 -30.20 9.03 -28.27
CA SER A 761 -30.25 10.06 -27.23
C SER A 761 -29.60 9.61 -25.91
N ALA A 762 -29.70 8.32 -25.57
CA ALA A 762 -29.06 7.76 -24.40
C ALA A 762 -27.54 7.63 -24.61
N VAL A 763 -27.06 7.19 -25.79
CA VAL A 763 -25.63 7.19 -26.13
C VAL A 763 -25.03 8.59 -25.98
N SER A 764 -25.74 9.62 -26.43
CA SER A 764 -25.30 11.01 -26.28
C SER A 764 -25.21 11.47 -24.83
N ALA A 765 -26.19 11.11 -23.99
CA ALA A 765 -26.17 11.40 -22.57
C ALA A 765 -25.00 10.70 -21.85
N TRP A 766 -24.79 9.40 -22.11
CA TRP A 766 -23.67 8.64 -21.57
C TRP A 766 -22.30 9.14 -22.04
N THR A 767 -22.22 9.62 -23.28
CA THR A 767 -21.02 10.30 -23.81
C THR A 767 -20.69 11.54 -22.98
N THR A 768 -21.70 12.37 -22.70
CA THR A 768 -21.52 13.60 -21.92
C THR A 768 -21.08 13.31 -20.50
N ILE A 769 -21.69 12.32 -19.85
CA ILE A 769 -21.33 11.86 -18.49
C ILE A 769 -19.89 11.31 -18.46
N SER A 770 -19.52 10.50 -19.46
CA SER A 770 -18.18 9.94 -19.57
C SER A 770 -17.11 11.01 -19.84
N LEU A 771 -17.42 11.98 -20.71
CA LEU A 771 -16.52 13.10 -21.01
C LEU A 771 -16.36 14.02 -19.79
N ALA A 772 -17.41 14.23 -18.99
CA ALA A 772 -17.31 14.92 -17.72
C ALA A 772 -16.37 14.18 -16.74
N ARG A 773 -16.43 12.84 -16.69
CA ARG A 773 -15.49 12.03 -15.89
C ARG A 773 -14.04 12.23 -16.35
N HIS A 774 -13.79 12.51 -17.63
CA HIS A 774 -12.43 12.73 -18.15
C HIS A 774 -11.75 13.99 -17.60
N ILE A 775 -12.47 14.97 -17.06
CA ILE A 775 -11.86 16.08 -16.29
C ILE A 775 -11.01 15.51 -15.14
N SER A 776 -11.54 14.53 -14.42
CA SER A 776 -10.81 13.88 -13.33
C SER A 776 -9.68 12.99 -13.82
N VAL A 777 -9.83 12.35 -15.00
CA VAL A 777 -8.80 11.51 -15.61
C VAL A 777 -7.62 12.35 -16.06
N ALA A 778 -7.88 13.46 -16.78
CA ALA A 778 -6.87 14.40 -17.22
C ALA A 778 -6.07 14.98 -16.05
N ASN A 779 -6.71 15.20 -14.89
CA ASN A 779 -6.01 15.67 -13.69
C ASN A 779 -4.95 14.69 -13.16
N LEU A 780 -5.13 13.38 -13.39
CA LEU A 780 -4.19 12.33 -12.94
C LEU A 780 -2.90 12.27 -13.77
N PHE A 781 -2.89 12.84 -14.98
CA PHE A 781 -1.80 12.71 -15.94
C PHE A 781 -1.28 14.10 -16.33
N ALA A 782 0.00 14.38 -16.00
CA ALA A 782 0.58 15.71 -16.22
C ALA A 782 0.51 16.17 -17.69
N ASP A 783 0.72 15.25 -18.63
CA ASP A 783 0.63 15.45 -20.08
C ASP A 783 -0.80 15.69 -20.58
N ARG A 784 -1.84 15.46 -19.76
CA ARG A 784 -3.25 15.67 -20.12
C ARG A 784 -3.91 16.84 -19.42
N ARG A 785 -3.32 17.41 -18.37
CA ARG A 785 -3.93 18.51 -17.59
C ARG A 785 -4.32 19.73 -18.43
N HIS A 786 -3.60 19.97 -19.52
CA HIS A 786 -3.90 21.06 -20.46
C HIS A 786 -5.26 20.92 -21.15
N THR A 787 -5.88 19.73 -21.17
CA THR A 787 -7.22 19.53 -21.75
C THR A 787 -8.35 19.91 -20.79
N ILE A 788 -8.08 20.07 -19.49
CA ILE A 788 -9.12 20.36 -18.49
C ILE A 788 -9.89 21.66 -18.78
N PRO A 789 -9.26 22.81 -19.08
CA PRO A 789 -9.99 24.02 -19.43
C PRO A 789 -10.88 23.82 -20.67
N LYS A 790 -10.38 23.12 -21.69
CA LYS A 790 -11.15 22.83 -22.90
C LYS A 790 -12.34 21.92 -22.62
N LEU A 791 -12.17 20.89 -21.79
CA LEU A 791 -13.25 20.00 -21.36
C LEU A 791 -14.34 20.77 -20.62
N LEU A 792 -13.96 21.69 -19.72
CA LEU A 792 -14.91 22.55 -19.02
C LEU A 792 -15.71 23.42 -19.99
N GLU A 793 -15.03 23.99 -20.99
CA GLU A 793 -15.66 24.85 -21.99
C GLU A 793 -16.62 24.07 -22.88
N VAL A 794 -16.19 22.94 -23.45
CA VAL A 794 -17.01 22.03 -24.26
C VAL A 794 -18.25 21.57 -23.50
N LEU A 795 -18.10 21.16 -22.24
CA LEU A 795 -19.20 20.62 -21.43
C LEU A 795 -20.16 21.71 -20.92
N THR A 796 -19.71 22.96 -20.84
CA THR A 796 -20.56 24.10 -20.46
C THR A 796 -21.23 24.78 -21.66
N ALA A 797 -20.59 24.79 -22.84
CA ALA A 797 -21.13 25.36 -24.07
C ALA A 797 -22.19 24.47 -24.74
N ALA A 798 -22.03 23.14 -24.65
CA ALA A 798 -22.99 22.23 -25.25
C ALA A 798 -24.38 22.38 -24.60
N SER A 799 -25.41 22.67 -25.40
CA SER A 799 -26.79 22.85 -24.96
C SER A 799 -27.67 21.67 -25.41
N GLY A 800 -28.55 21.18 -24.52
CA GLY A 800 -29.46 20.06 -24.79
C GLY A 800 -28.84 18.65 -24.72
N ASN A 801 -29.54 17.67 -25.29
CA ASN A 801 -29.16 16.23 -25.32
C ASN A 801 -28.29 15.87 -26.54
N ARG A 802 -27.56 16.84 -27.12
CA ARG A 802 -26.64 16.59 -28.24
C ARG A 802 -25.24 16.28 -27.71
N THR A 803 -24.53 15.44 -28.45
CA THR A 803 -23.16 15.06 -28.13
C THR A 803 -22.27 16.31 -28.18
N PRO A 804 -21.43 16.57 -27.18
CA PRO A 804 -20.55 17.73 -27.19
C PRO A 804 -19.62 17.70 -28.42
N SER A 805 -19.50 18.83 -29.12
CA SER A 805 -18.57 18.98 -30.25
C SER A 805 -17.28 19.59 -29.74
N VAL A 806 -16.14 18.99 -30.11
CA VAL A 806 -14.80 19.51 -29.82
C VAL A 806 -14.14 20.17 -31.03
N LEU A 807 -14.85 20.32 -32.17
CA LEU A 807 -14.30 20.93 -33.40
C LEU A 807 -14.00 22.44 -33.28
N LEU A 808 -14.48 23.08 -32.21
CA LEU A 808 -14.31 24.51 -31.96
C LEU A 808 -13.08 24.83 -31.08
N PHE A 809 -12.30 23.81 -30.66
CA PHE A 809 -11.24 23.86 -29.64
C PHE A 809 -10.03 23.01 -29.99
#